data_AF-A0A6A5CEB0-F1
#
_entry.id   AF-A0A6A5CEB0-F1
#
_cell.length_a   1.000
_cell.length_b   1.000
_cell.length_c   1.000
_cell.angle_alpha   90.00
_cell.angle_beta   90.00
_cell.angle_gamma   90.00
#
_symmetry.space_group_name_H-M   'P 1'
#
loop_
_entity.id
_entity.type
_entity.pdbx_description
1 polymer ?
#
loop_
_entity_poly.entity_id
_entity_poly.type
_entity_poly.pdbx_seq_one_letter_code
_entity_poly.pdbx_strand_id
1 'polypeptide(L)'
;MLEEVLSHLLDFYSKFILRNEYAITYLDNNYYSLTILVSGLWVGWSLGVTLPCMMIHMYWYFKTTTNASHSPTLSTTTTTTTGHSIVTTTEPRSAPTTTFNTTTTTTTSERSVTSSSHGGHGSSTTNTLSPYMIHCDHSSTTRRPQGRSEQLDIEHPFALHDQEYREVEMSFIQEQEQHRVVVSDCRNPSSHSDDEQTVMSCCSSSSVSRTRRQYHHRSCFHVFTYISFLVSCLLMAIVFLLSSTFSKIHFMWSSLFMTSVLSIWVMGVFVLDFKRLVVEMLCCGCCCRRQQKKCCSSTISALVTTIEEGQEEGHEEDPIEELIEDHPMQHEKLLKVTHDPSLHERDIDHHQISALLTPQVIPSSKFKSHLSSMLNFCLKKHSNNFILPQKFCKPYIANKPFLFTTLVLCMVVSLIFLFCTLLSYSLYHICIATDPIEISTLFSRTVLSNRTCPLDDICFTYLTAPERMNSQMIVNFQISLSSSNHFLRSFVEFNKFDPKDPSLVNSNQFWSQQEPQFKKAHCFRMENIFEEIRYQCMAELTALDSDSSYIVRAIFEDTSIPSQRHTGTILKFRTTPSEENSKKNIAFLNGGDLSWREPTMALAKFVQSMGDSKQDAPWHSSQNFDLTNDRSDLAPYFAIVGGDVSYDNGCAACYRRWDDWFQKWTCYMTTTISYPTGGDTKKQQPRTNNQGMATSWTSHTYTLPILTAVGNHEAGNFMRSRSDNAYYIRYFPMSISKNGEMIRNDGMMEDPQFTRPLQHVHFLSRHTMIVVLDSWVHESPQEQVHYLLDLFEHQVRNEQYVKNRIVVIHHPMYSSETIKTIISKEMIHSWECLFLKYNVTAVFENHVHAYKQTYPIKEGQVTTTKSDSNLKGSFTYQKQPHEHEQHGIVYIGDGSWGVTNWDPSLDFDNPIFRQVGYVSHVFHVNTRELESGEALLELSALGYNSTSETIYQVEGSRLRILTG
;
A
#
# COMPACT_ATOMS: atom_id res chain seq x y z
N MET A 1 -7.07 26.43 19.11
CA MET A 1 -7.80 26.59 17.82
C MET A 1 -7.08 25.98 16.61
N LEU A 2 -5.99 26.52 16.03
CA LEU A 2 -5.38 25.89 14.83
C LEU A 2 -4.79 24.50 15.16
N GLU A 3 -4.05 24.38 16.26
CA GLU A 3 -3.52 23.09 16.75
C GLU A 3 -4.64 22.09 17.09
N GLU A 4 -5.74 22.59 17.63
CA GLU A 4 -6.91 21.80 18.03
C GLU A 4 -7.69 21.30 16.80
N VAL A 5 -7.88 22.16 15.78
CA VAL A 5 -8.45 21.78 14.48
C VAL A 5 -7.54 20.78 13.76
N LEU A 6 -6.22 20.98 13.80
CA LEU A 6 -5.25 20.04 13.24
C LEU A 6 -5.30 18.70 13.97
N SER A 7 -5.38 18.71 15.30
CA SER A 7 -5.54 17.50 16.13
C SER A 7 -6.83 16.77 15.80
N HIS A 8 -7.95 17.46 15.65
CA HIS A 8 -9.23 16.82 15.28
C HIS A 8 -9.25 16.30 13.84
N LEU A 9 -8.58 16.99 12.90
CA LEU A 9 -8.42 16.50 11.52
C LEU A 9 -7.53 15.28 11.46
N LEU A 10 -6.42 15.27 12.20
CA LEU A 10 -5.54 14.12 12.32
C LEU A 10 -6.24 12.95 13.01
N ASP A 11 -7.04 13.20 14.04
CA ASP A 11 -7.84 12.19 14.73
C ASP A 11 -8.96 11.64 13.82
N PHE A 12 -9.65 12.49 13.06
CA PHE A 12 -10.63 12.07 12.05
C PHE A 12 -9.98 11.23 10.94
N TYR A 13 -8.84 11.67 10.41
CA TYR A 13 -8.12 10.94 9.37
C TYR A 13 -7.60 9.60 9.90
N SER A 14 -7.02 9.59 11.09
CA SER A 14 -6.53 8.38 11.77
C SER A 14 -7.65 7.40 12.10
N LYS A 15 -8.72 7.85 12.76
CA LYS A 15 -9.76 6.96 13.29
C LYS A 15 -10.82 6.59 12.28
N PHE A 16 -11.10 7.45 11.31
CA PHE A 16 -12.26 7.29 10.42
C PHE A 16 -11.86 6.93 8.99
N ILE A 17 -10.79 7.54 8.47
CA ILE A 17 -10.31 7.27 7.11
C ILE A 17 -9.38 6.05 7.14
N LEU A 18 -8.32 6.08 7.95
CA LEU A 18 -7.28 5.05 7.93
C LEU A 18 -7.73 3.70 8.52
N ARG A 19 -8.69 3.68 9.45
CA ARG A 19 -9.24 2.43 10.02
C ARG A 19 -10.35 1.80 9.17
N ASN A 20 -10.89 2.54 8.21
CA ASN A 20 -11.95 2.03 7.36
C ASN A 20 -11.36 1.83 5.97
N GLU A 21 -10.92 0.60 5.70
CA GLU A 21 -10.36 0.23 4.40
C GLU A 21 -11.33 0.59 3.25
N TYR A 22 -12.64 0.43 3.49
CA TYR A 22 -13.65 0.86 2.54
C TYR A 22 -13.67 2.38 2.36
N ALA A 23 -13.42 3.19 3.39
CA ALA A 23 -13.33 4.64 3.24
C ALA A 23 -12.09 5.08 2.43
N ILE A 24 -10.93 4.45 2.62
CA ILE A 24 -9.73 4.73 1.81
C ILE A 24 -10.00 4.34 0.36
N THR A 25 -10.48 3.12 0.12
CA THR A 25 -10.77 2.63 -1.23
C THR A 25 -11.94 3.38 -1.87
N TYR A 26 -12.96 3.79 -1.10
CA TYR A 26 -14.04 4.64 -1.58
C TYR A 26 -13.52 6.03 -1.93
N LEU A 27 -12.61 6.59 -1.14
CA LEU A 27 -11.96 7.85 -1.46
C LEU A 27 -11.12 7.73 -2.71
N ASP A 28 -10.40 6.63 -2.94
CA ASP A 28 -9.66 6.39 -4.17
C ASP A 28 -10.60 6.26 -5.39
N ASN A 29 -11.69 5.49 -5.27
CA ASN A 29 -12.58 5.20 -6.40
C ASN A 29 -13.63 6.30 -6.69
N ASN A 30 -14.11 7.01 -5.67
CA ASN A 30 -15.16 8.02 -5.76
C ASN A 30 -14.63 9.45 -5.51
N TYR A 31 -13.31 9.62 -5.59
CA TYR A 31 -12.65 10.88 -5.30
C TYR A 31 -13.13 12.07 -6.12
N TYR A 32 -13.41 11.79 -7.41
CA TYR A 32 -13.96 12.78 -8.33
C TYR A 32 -15.27 13.35 -7.78
N SER A 33 -16.12 12.50 -7.19
CA SER A 33 -17.38 12.91 -6.55
C SER A 33 -17.14 13.78 -5.32
N LEU A 34 -16.17 13.44 -4.46
CA LEU A 34 -15.85 14.27 -3.29
C LEU A 34 -15.25 15.61 -3.70
N THR A 35 -14.32 15.63 -4.66
CA THR A 35 -13.74 16.87 -5.19
C THR A 35 -14.80 17.74 -5.85
N ILE A 36 -15.72 17.15 -6.62
CA ILE A 36 -16.88 17.85 -7.19
C ILE A 36 -17.79 18.38 -6.09
N LEU A 37 -18.03 17.62 -5.02
CA LEU A 37 -18.89 18.05 -3.91
C LEU A 37 -18.25 19.19 -3.11
N VAL A 38 -16.97 19.10 -2.77
CA VAL A 38 -16.24 20.18 -2.06
C VAL A 38 -16.11 21.41 -2.96
N SER A 39 -15.78 21.23 -4.25
CA SER A 39 -15.74 22.32 -5.22
C SER A 39 -17.13 22.95 -5.42
N GLY A 40 -18.19 22.13 -5.46
CA GLY A 40 -19.57 22.55 -5.55
C GLY A 40 -20.04 23.32 -4.33
N LEU A 41 -19.69 22.87 -3.12
CA LEU A 41 -19.94 23.60 -1.87
C LEU A 41 -19.19 24.93 -1.85
N TRP A 42 -17.94 24.96 -2.35
CA TRP A 42 -17.17 26.20 -2.43
C TRP A 42 -17.73 27.18 -3.46
N VAL A 43 -18.13 26.70 -4.64
CA VAL A 43 -18.83 27.50 -5.66
C VAL A 43 -20.15 28.00 -5.09
N GLY A 44 -20.92 27.14 -4.41
CA GLY A 44 -22.15 27.49 -3.72
C GLY A 44 -21.96 28.55 -2.63
N TRP A 45 -20.91 28.46 -1.82
CA TRP A 45 -20.55 29.48 -0.83
C TRP A 45 -20.14 30.81 -1.49
N SER A 46 -19.32 30.73 -2.53
CA SER A 46 -18.83 31.91 -3.26
C SER A 46 -19.97 32.64 -3.96
N LEU A 47 -20.86 31.92 -4.63
CA LEU A 47 -22.00 32.48 -5.37
C LEU A 47 -23.21 32.79 -4.49
N GLY A 48 -23.47 32.00 -3.45
CA GLY A 48 -24.66 32.11 -2.60
C GLY A 48 -24.48 33.02 -1.39
N VAL A 49 -23.26 33.15 -0.87
CA VAL A 49 -22.98 33.97 0.33
C VAL A 49 -22.09 35.15 -0.02
N THR A 50 -20.95 34.90 -0.66
CA THR A 50 -19.92 35.94 -0.84
C THR A 50 -20.34 36.98 -1.88
N LEU A 51 -20.82 36.55 -3.05
CA LEU A 51 -21.25 37.44 -4.12
C LEU A 51 -22.47 38.30 -3.71
N PRO A 52 -23.53 37.77 -3.04
CA PRO A 52 -24.65 38.58 -2.56
C PRO A 52 -24.23 39.54 -1.46
N CYS A 53 -23.34 39.15 -0.54
CA CYS A 53 -22.79 40.07 0.46
C CYS A 53 -22.03 41.23 -0.20
N MET A 54 -21.23 40.96 -1.23
CA MET A 54 -20.55 42.01 -2.00
C MET A 54 -21.55 42.89 -2.77
N MET A 55 -22.57 42.31 -3.39
CA MET A 55 -23.63 43.04 -4.12
C MET A 55 -24.44 43.94 -3.18
N ILE A 56 -24.83 43.45 -2.00
CA ILE A 56 -25.52 44.23 -0.96
C ILE A 56 -24.62 45.37 -0.49
N HIS A 57 -23.33 45.12 -0.28
CA HIS A 57 -22.37 46.13 0.10
C HIS A 57 -22.19 47.20 -0.99
N MET A 58 -22.05 46.79 -2.26
CA MET A 58 -21.98 47.72 -3.39
C MET A 58 -23.27 48.53 -3.54
N TYR A 59 -24.44 47.90 -3.40
CA TYR A 59 -25.74 48.59 -3.44
C TYR A 59 -25.85 49.63 -2.34
N TRP A 60 -25.51 49.28 -1.09
CA TRP A 60 -25.49 50.23 0.03
C TRP A 60 -24.52 51.38 -0.21
N TYR A 61 -23.32 51.05 -0.69
CA TYR A 61 -22.31 52.05 -1.05
C TYR A 61 -22.86 53.02 -2.10
N PHE A 62 -23.36 52.52 -3.23
CA PHE A 62 -23.91 53.34 -4.31
C PHE A 62 -25.09 54.20 -3.84
N LYS A 63 -26.04 53.62 -3.10
CA LYS A 63 -27.19 54.34 -2.54
C LYS A 63 -26.78 55.46 -1.58
N THR A 64 -25.74 55.25 -0.78
CA THR A 64 -25.21 56.31 0.09
C THR A 64 -24.48 57.41 -0.68
N THR A 65 -23.82 57.08 -1.80
CA THR A 65 -23.14 58.07 -2.65
C THR A 65 -24.09 58.86 -3.56
N THR A 66 -25.13 58.25 -4.12
CA THR A 66 -26.07 58.96 -5.03
C THR A 66 -26.98 59.93 -4.28
N ASN A 67 -27.35 59.61 -3.04
CA ASN A 67 -28.12 60.53 -2.20
C ASN A 67 -27.31 61.76 -1.74
N ALA A 68 -25.97 61.75 -1.90
CA ALA A 68 -25.12 62.89 -1.57
C ALA A 68 -24.97 63.92 -2.72
N SER A 69 -25.41 63.60 -3.94
CA SER A 69 -25.17 64.43 -5.14
C SER A 69 -26.32 65.34 -5.59
N HIS A 70 -27.45 65.41 -4.89
CA HIS A 70 -28.50 66.39 -5.22
C HIS A 70 -28.36 67.68 -4.38
N SER A 71 -27.54 68.62 -4.88
CA SER A 71 -27.66 70.06 -4.62
C SER A 71 -27.99 70.79 -5.93
N PRO A 72 -28.95 71.73 -5.97
CA PRO A 72 -29.42 72.34 -7.21
C PRO A 72 -28.74 73.68 -7.49
N THR A 73 -28.16 73.85 -8.69
CA THR A 73 -27.81 75.13 -9.37
C THR A 73 -27.05 74.80 -10.66
N LEU A 74 -27.08 75.52 -11.78
CA LEU A 74 -27.88 76.61 -12.34
C LEU A 74 -27.51 76.64 -13.85
N SER A 75 -28.44 77.09 -14.69
CA SER A 75 -28.35 77.17 -16.16
C SER A 75 -27.40 78.24 -16.71
N THR A 76 -26.74 77.94 -17.83
CA THR A 76 -26.36 78.79 -18.99
C THR A 76 -25.48 77.95 -19.94
N THR A 77 -25.29 78.13 -21.25
CA THR A 77 -26.03 78.66 -22.41
C THR A 77 -25.23 78.18 -23.64
N THR A 78 -25.95 77.88 -24.72
CA THR A 78 -25.56 77.50 -26.10
C THR A 78 -24.35 78.19 -26.77
N THR A 79 -23.62 77.44 -27.61
CA THR A 79 -23.20 77.89 -28.95
C THR A 79 -23.03 76.72 -29.93
N THR A 80 -23.68 76.87 -31.08
CA THR A 80 -23.78 76.03 -32.28
C THR A 80 -22.81 76.50 -33.39
N THR A 81 -22.26 75.58 -34.20
CA THR A 81 -22.07 75.81 -35.67
C THR A 81 -21.70 74.53 -36.44
N THR A 82 -22.56 74.18 -37.42
CA THR A 82 -22.31 73.75 -38.84
C THR A 82 -21.19 72.74 -39.14
N GLY A 83 -21.35 71.64 -39.90
CA GLY A 83 -22.28 71.30 -40.97
C GLY A 83 -21.52 71.11 -42.30
N HIS A 84 -21.45 69.90 -42.85
CA HIS A 84 -21.39 69.63 -44.30
C HIS A 84 -21.57 68.14 -44.63
N SER A 85 -22.56 67.88 -45.49
CA SER A 85 -22.91 66.60 -46.10
C SER A 85 -22.36 66.54 -47.53
N ILE A 86 -21.88 65.37 -47.99
CA ILE A 86 -21.83 64.98 -49.41
C ILE A 86 -22.29 63.51 -49.54
N VAL A 87 -23.07 63.27 -50.59
CA VAL A 87 -23.86 62.08 -50.93
C VAL A 87 -23.17 61.26 -52.04
N THR A 88 -23.66 60.01 -52.27
CA THR A 88 -23.50 59.08 -53.43
C THR A 88 -22.31 58.11 -53.37
N THR A 89 -22.37 56.78 -53.65
CA THR A 89 -23.37 55.88 -54.27
C THR A 89 -22.93 54.38 -54.15
N THR A 90 -23.88 53.45 -54.37
CA THR A 90 -23.77 52.04 -54.90
C THR A 90 -23.23 50.87 -54.03
N GLU A 91 -24.18 50.11 -53.45
CA GLU A 91 -24.54 48.66 -53.60
C GLU A 91 -23.57 47.56 -54.15
N PRO A 92 -23.86 46.24 -53.96
CA PRO A 92 -23.11 45.34 -53.06
C PRO A 92 -22.31 44.23 -53.77
N ARG A 93 -21.35 43.60 -53.08
CA ARG A 93 -20.72 42.35 -53.52
C ARG A 93 -20.52 41.35 -52.38
N SER A 94 -20.97 40.13 -52.70
CA SER A 94 -21.03 38.89 -51.94
C SER A 94 -19.69 38.37 -51.41
N ALA A 95 -19.76 37.76 -50.23
CA ALA A 95 -18.70 37.02 -49.55
C ALA A 95 -18.29 35.72 -50.29
N PRO A 96 -17.01 35.30 -50.21
CA PRO A 96 -16.63 33.93 -50.43
C PRO A 96 -16.23 33.24 -49.11
N THR A 97 -16.91 32.12 -48.85
CA THR A 97 -16.62 31.16 -47.78
C THR A 97 -15.51 30.22 -48.24
N THR A 98 -14.42 30.14 -47.49
CA THR A 98 -13.32 29.18 -47.68
C THR A 98 -13.53 27.97 -46.78
N THR A 99 -13.81 26.81 -47.37
CA THR A 99 -13.75 25.49 -46.72
C THR A 99 -12.64 24.65 -47.36
N PHE A 100 -11.80 24.08 -46.50
CA PHE A 100 -10.63 23.26 -46.82
C PHE A 100 -11.00 21.85 -47.30
N ASN A 101 -10.26 21.38 -48.30
CA ASN A 101 -10.33 20.05 -48.91
C ASN A 101 -9.72 18.96 -48.00
N THR A 102 -10.34 17.78 -47.98
CA THR A 102 -9.65 16.51 -47.69
C THR A 102 -9.98 15.51 -48.79
N THR A 103 -8.95 14.96 -49.40
CA THR A 103 -8.97 14.14 -50.62
C THR A 103 -9.13 12.67 -50.25
N THR A 104 -10.11 11.98 -50.84
CA THR A 104 -10.25 10.52 -50.82
C THR A 104 -10.16 10.03 -52.26
N THR A 105 -9.13 9.24 -52.57
CA THR A 105 -8.93 8.60 -53.88
C THR A 105 -9.20 7.10 -53.76
N THR A 106 -10.15 6.63 -54.55
CA THR A 106 -10.38 5.22 -54.92
C THR A 106 -10.38 5.15 -56.44
N THR A 107 -9.67 4.18 -57.02
CA THR A 107 -10.11 3.38 -58.20
C THR A 107 -9.09 2.32 -58.61
N THR A 108 -9.51 1.06 -58.46
CA THR A 108 -9.46 -0.08 -59.40
C THR A 108 -8.24 -0.35 -60.29
N SER A 109 -7.73 -1.59 -60.22
CA SER A 109 -7.43 -2.39 -61.44
C SER A 109 -7.47 -3.89 -61.17
N GLU A 110 -8.10 -4.62 -62.09
CA GLU A 110 -8.24 -6.07 -62.21
C GLU A 110 -6.91 -6.80 -62.51
N ARG A 111 -6.76 -8.04 -62.00
CA ARG A 111 -6.23 -9.17 -62.78
C ARG A 111 -6.48 -10.52 -62.12
N SER A 112 -7.01 -11.43 -62.92
CA SER A 112 -7.24 -12.86 -62.67
C SER A 112 -5.96 -13.68 -62.83
N VAL A 113 -5.73 -14.69 -61.97
CA VAL A 113 -5.12 -16.02 -62.28
C VAL A 113 -5.56 -17.03 -61.18
N THR A 114 -5.70 -18.28 -61.63
CA THR A 114 -6.34 -19.51 -61.11
C THR A 114 -5.68 -20.30 -59.97
N SER A 115 -6.52 -21.14 -59.32
CA SER A 115 -6.24 -22.41 -58.59
C SER A 115 -5.52 -22.28 -57.23
N SER A 116 -5.79 -23.03 -56.15
CA SER A 116 -6.35 -24.36 -55.97
C SER A 116 -6.88 -24.57 -54.53
N SER A 117 -7.82 -25.52 -54.42
CA SER A 117 -8.47 -26.19 -53.29
C SER A 117 -7.72 -26.42 -51.96
N HIS A 118 -8.52 -26.39 -50.87
CA HIS A 118 -8.47 -27.09 -49.55
C HIS A 118 -8.80 -26.05 -48.47
N GLY A 119 -9.84 -26.11 -47.63
CA GLY A 119 -10.53 -27.25 -47.03
C GLY A 119 -10.38 -27.08 -45.51
N GLY A 120 -11.46 -26.69 -44.80
CA GLY A 120 -11.49 -26.66 -43.33
C GLY A 120 -12.20 -25.46 -42.70
N HIS A 121 -13.53 -25.44 -42.72
CA HIS A 121 -14.31 -24.61 -41.80
C HIS A 121 -14.39 -25.33 -40.44
N GLY A 122 -13.77 -24.76 -39.41
CA GLY A 122 -14.09 -25.06 -38.01
C GLY A 122 -14.93 -23.91 -37.45
N SER A 123 -16.22 -24.16 -37.22
CA SER A 123 -17.12 -23.22 -36.54
C SER A 123 -16.90 -23.29 -35.04
N SER A 124 -16.52 -22.18 -34.41
CA SER A 124 -16.53 -22.04 -32.96
C SER A 124 -17.97 -21.81 -32.47
N THR A 125 -18.59 -22.84 -31.91
CA THR A 125 -19.82 -22.72 -31.12
C THR A 125 -19.46 -22.29 -29.71
N THR A 126 -19.84 -21.07 -29.34
CA THR A 126 -19.87 -20.58 -27.96
C THR A 126 -21.04 -21.25 -27.24
N ASN A 127 -20.75 -22.23 -26.38
CA ASN A 127 -21.72 -22.76 -25.43
C ASN A 127 -21.69 -21.94 -24.14
N THR A 128 -22.74 -21.15 -23.91
CA THR A 128 -23.09 -20.61 -22.60
C THR A 128 -23.57 -21.76 -21.71
N LEU A 129 -22.77 -22.15 -20.72
CA LEU A 129 -23.16 -23.09 -19.67
C LEU A 129 -23.77 -22.32 -18.49
N SER A 130 -24.95 -22.76 -18.04
CA SER A 130 -25.61 -22.26 -16.82
C SER A 130 -24.80 -22.60 -15.56
N PRO A 131 -24.85 -21.77 -14.50
CA PRO A 131 -24.17 -22.05 -13.24
C PRO A 131 -24.86 -23.22 -12.52
N TYR A 132 -24.10 -24.28 -12.26
CA TYR A 132 -24.51 -25.34 -11.33
C TYR A 132 -24.33 -24.83 -9.90
N MET A 133 -25.45 -24.50 -9.24
CA MET A 133 -25.45 -24.41 -7.77
C MET A 133 -25.38 -25.83 -7.21
N ILE A 134 -24.27 -26.17 -6.55
CA ILE A 134 -24.13 -27.42 -5.82
C ILE A 134 -24.78 -27.21 -4.45
N HIS A 135 -26.03 -27.64 -4.30
CA HIS A 135 -26.63 -27.78 -2.97
C HIS A 135 -26.01 -29.00 -2.28
N CYS A 136 -25.41 -28.79 -1.12
CA CYS A 136 -25.01 -29.87 -0.21
C CYS A 136 -26.29 -30.48 0.38
N ASP A 137 -26.78 -31.54 -0.24
CA ASP A 137 -28.03 -32.17 0.17
C ASP A 137 -27.83 -32.97 1.47
N HIS A 138 -28.35 -32.44 2.58
CA HIS A 138 -28.34 -33.09 3.88
C HIS A 138 -29.46 -34.14 3.97
N SER A 139 -29.15 -35.40 3.67
CA SER A 139 -30.02 -36.52 4.06
C SER A 139 -29.24 -37.76 4.49
N SER A 140 -28.73 -37.77 5.73
CA SER A 140 -28.28 -38.99 6.38
C SER A 140 -29.49 -39.82 6.84
N THR A 141 -29.96 -40.74 6.01
CA THR A 141 -30.86 -41.81 6.46
C THR A 141 -30.07 -43.08 6.74
N THR A 142 -30.05 -43.47 8.01
CA THR A 142 -29.55 -44.76 8.50
C THR A 142 -30.34 -45.93 7.87
N ARG A 143 -29.70 -46.83 7.12
CA ARG A 143 -30.19 -48.20 6.91
C ARG A 143 -29.08 -49.26 6.85
N ARG A 144 -29.30 -50.32 7.62
CA ARG A 144 -28.58 -51.62 7.63
C ARG A 144 -28.72 -52.36 6.29
N PRO A 145 -27.78 -53.28 5.95
CA PRO A 145 -27.82 -54.02 4.70
C PRO A 145 -28.69 -55.28 4.82
N GLN A 146 -29.67 -55.44 3.94
CA GLN A 146 -30.15 -56.75 3.52
C GLN A 146 -30.34 -56.73 2.01
N GLY A 147 -29.83 -57.77 1.37
CA GLY A 147 -29.58 -57.81 -0.07
C GLY A 147 -30.76 -58.21 -0.95
N ARG A 148 -30.33 -58.63 -2.14
CA ARG A 148 -31.03 -59.22 -3.30
C ARG A 148 -31.56 -58.27 -4.37
N SER A 149 -31.23 -58.72 -5.58
CA SER A 149 -31.56 -58.24 -6.90
C SER A 149 -33.05 -57.99 -7.10
N GLU A 150 -33.38 -56.97 -7.89
CA GLU A 150 -34.23 -57.16 -9.06
C GLU A 150 -34.14 -55.95 -10.00
N GLN A 151 -34.20 -56.30 -11.28
CA GLN A 151 -34.19 -55.49 -12.48
C GLN A 151 -35.62 -54.97 -12.69
N LEU A 152 -35.82 -53.67 -12.87
CA LEU A 152 -37.12 -53.12 -13.26
C LEU A 152 -36.97 -51.81 -14.04
N ASP A 153 -37.33 -51.90 -15.32
CA ASP A 153 -37.67 -50.79 -16.21
C ASP A 153 -38.92 -50.08 -15.68
N ILE A 154 -38.89 -48.74 -15.64
CA ILE A 154 -40.09 -47.90 -15.55
C ILE A 154 -39.92 -46.68 -16.45
N GLU A 155 -40.71 -46.67 -17.53
CA GLU A 155 -41.10 -45.47 -18.28
C GLU A 155 -42.16 -44.67 -17.51
N HIS A 156 -42.28 -43.39 -17.92
CA HIS A 156 -43.45 -42.48 -17.86
C HIS A 156 -43.41 -41.26 -16.90
N PRO A 157 -44.13 -40.17 -17.30
CA PRO A 157 -43.56 -38.83 -17.44
C PRO A 157 -44.12 -37.83 -16.43
N PHE A 158 -43.46 -36.68 -16.27
CA PHE A 158 -44.13 -35.48 -15.76
C PHE A 158 -43.65 -34.22 -16.49
N ALA A 159 -44.63 -33.54 -17.08
CA ALA A 159 -44.55 -32.19 -17.60
C ALA A 159 -45.32 -31.25 -16.67
N LEU A 160 -44.93 -29.96 -16.71
CA LEU A 160 -45.60 -28.76 -16.19
C LEU A 160 -45.44 -28.48 -14.68
N HIS A 161 -44.60 -27.51 -14.33
CA HIS A 161 -45.07 -26.13 -14.11
C HIS A 161 -43.87 -25.17 -14.05
N ASP A 162 -43.82 -24.24 -14.99
CA ASP A 162 -42.79 -23.21 -15.09
C ASP A 162 -43.53 -21.90 -15.40
N GLN A 163 -43.75 -21.07 -14.37
CA GLN A 163 -44.14 -19.67 -14.54
C GLN A 163 -43.95 -18.89 -13.23
N GLU A 164 -43.28 -17.74 -13.36
CA GLU A 164 -43.18 -16.60 -12.43
C GLU A 164 -42.33 -16.76 -11.15
N TYR A 165 -41.02 -16.53 -11.28
CA TYR A 165 -40.26 -15.72 -10.32
C TYR A 165 -39.10 -15.00 -11.05
N ARG A 166 -39.42 -13.84 -11.65
CA ARG A 166 -38.48 -12.75 -11.89
C ARG A 166 -39.10 -11.52 -11.22
N GLU A 167 -38.26 -10.71 -10.57
CA GLU A 167 -38.59 -9.53 -9.74
C GLU A 167 -38.70 -9.76 -8.22
N VAL A 168 -37.61 -10.24 -7.58
CA VAL A 168 -37.29 -9.84 -6.20
C VAL A 168 -35.77 -9.69 -6.07
N GLU A 169 -35.23 -8.65 -6.72
CA GLU A 169 -33.86 -8.21 -6.44
C GLU A 169 -33.78 -6.70 -6.77
N MET A 170 -34.32 -5.87 -5.87
CA MET A 170 -34.12 -4.41 -5.74
C MET A 170 -35.10 -3.80 -4.71
N SER A 171 -35.14 -4.33 -3.49
CA SER A 171 -35.78 -3.62 -2.35
C SER A 171 -35.35 -4.21 -1.02
N PHE A 172 -34.10 -3.99 -0.62
CA PHE A 172 -33.67 -4.15 0.77
C PHE A 172 -32.71 -3.02 1.18
N ILE A 173 -33.18 -1.77 1.07
CA ILE A 173 -32.66 -0.61 1.80
C ILE A 173 -33.85 0.30 2.14
N GLN A 174 -34.55 0.01 3.25
CA GLN A 174 -35.22 1.02 4.09
C GLN A 174 -35.95 0.33 5.26
N GLU A 175 -35.23 -0.03 6.33
CA GLU A 175 -35.84 -0.17 7.65
C GLU A 175 -34.78 -0.30 8.76
N GLN A 176 -34.31 0.83 9.28
CA GLN A 176 -33.86 0.95 10.68
C GLN A 176 -33.92 2.41 11.08
N GLU A 177 -35.06 2.86 11.59
CA GLU A 177 -35.13 3.94 12.59
C GLU A 177 -36.56 4.08 13.12
N GLN A 178 -36.99 3.17 14.00
CA GLN A 178 -38.03 3.48 15.00
C GLN A 178 -37.85 2.62 16.25
N HIS A 179 -37.23 3.17 17.29
CA HIS A 179 -37.59 2.82 18.66
C HIS A 179 -37.68 4.10 19.52
N ARG A 180 -38.91 4.36 19.97
CA ARG A 180 -39.29 5.36 20.98
C ARG A 180 -38.62 5.07 22.32
N VAL A 181 -38.18 6.13 22.99
CA VAL A 181 -38.23 6.24 24.46
C VAL A 181 -39.17 7.39 24.81
N VAL A 182 -40.13 7.09 25.68
CA VAL A 182 -41.11 7.99 26.29
C VAL A 182 -40.56 8.46 27.64
N VAL A 183 -40.46 9.78 27.88
CA VAL A 183 -40.73 10.42 29.18
C VAL A 183 -41.26 11.86 28.95
N SER A 184 -42.21 12.21 29.79
CA SER A 184 -43.23 13.26 29.88
C SER A 184 -42.84 14.75 29.95
N ASP A 185 -43.69 15.55 29.30
CA ASP A 185 -44.34 16.83 29.70
C ASP A 185 -43.89 17.60 30.95
N CYS A 186 -43.73 18.93 30.79
CA CYS A 186 -44.55 19.93 31.48
C CYS A 186 -44.36 21.38 30.97
N ARG A 187 -45.47 21.96 30.48
CA ARG A 187 -45.98 23.33 30.67
C ARG A 187 -45.22 24.57 30.14
N ASN A 188 -45.80 25.15 29.09
CA ASN A 188 -45.93 26.61 28.88
C ASN A 188 -47.03 27.18 29.82
N PRO A 189 -46.98 28.47 30.18
CA PRO A 189 -47.83 29.49 29.52
C PRO A 189 -47.12 30.86 29.33
N SER A 190 -47.15 31.48 28.14
CA SER A 190 -48.08 32.54 27.67
C SER A 190 -48.04 33.92 28.39
N SER A 191 -47.71 34.95 27.60
CA SER A 191 -48.38 36.28 27.45
C SER A 191 -48.75 37.16 28.65
N HIS A 192 -48.33 38.43 28.61
CA HIS A 192 -49.04 39.70 28.89
C HIS A 192 -47.98 40.83 28.89
N SER A 193 -48.01 41.91 28.11
CA SER A 193 -48.99 42.99 27.86
C SER A 193 -49.23 43.94 29.03
N ASP A 194 -48.75 45.18 28.80
CA ASP A 194 -49.40 46.47 29.05
C ASP A 194 -49.29 47.25 30.39
N ASP A 195 -49.27 48.58 30.16
CA ASP A 195 -49.66 49.73 30.97
C ASP A 195 -48.61 50.38 31.91
N GLU A 196 -48.12 51.60 31.64
CA GLU A 196 -48.71 52.97 31.77
C GLU A 196 -48.01 53.67 32.98
N GLN A 197 -47.76 54.96 33.13
CA GLN A 197 -48.02 56.21 32.40
C GLN A 197 -47.20 57.35 33.07
N THR A 198 -46.96 58.45 32.32
CA THR A 198 -46.84 59.88 32.77
C THR A 198 -45.64 60.37 33.63
N VAL A 199 -45.06 61.59 33.52
CA VAL A 199 -45.19 62.80 32.67
C VAL A 199 -44.02 63.80 32.95
N MET A 200 -43.71 64.63 31.94
CA MET A 200 -43.08 65.98 31.92
C MET A 200 -41.54 66.22 31.85
N SER A 201 -41.12 66.66 30.65
CA SER A 201 -40.52 67.98 30.32
C SER A 201 -39.13 68.40 30.85
N CYS A 202 -38.12 68.47 29.95
CA CYS A 202 -37.53 69.74 29.44
C CYS A 202 -36.33 69.56 28.47
N CYS A 203 -36.43 70.24 27.31
CA CYS A 203 -35.42 70.88 26.46
C CYS A 203 -34.01 70.28 26.16
N SER A 204 -33.82 69.99 24.86
CA SER A 204 -32.70 70.36 23.97
C SER A 204 -31.27 69.85 24.23
N SER A 205 -30.81 68.91 23.39
CA SER A 205 -29.73 69.18 22.42
C SER A 205 -29.55 68.01 21.44
N SER A 206 -29.59 68.36 20.17
CA SER A 206 -29.58 67.51 18.99
C SER A 206 -28.16 67.23 18.48
N SER A 207 -27.99 66.08 17.82
CA SER A 207 -27.12 65.82 16.65
C SER A 207 -25.82 65.00 16.76
N VAL A 208 -25.50 64.31 17.87
CA VAL A 208 -24.23 63.52 17.95
C VAL A 208 -24.40 61.98 17.90
N SER A 209 -25.62 61.43 18.01
CA SER A 209 -25.80 59.96 18.14
C SER A 209 -25.97 59.17 16.83
N ARG A 210 -26.21 59.81 15.67
CA ARG A 210 -26.41 59.08 14.39
C ARG A 210 -25.11 58.58 13.75
N THR A 211 -23.99 59.24 13.99
CA THR A 211 -22.67 58.86 13.43
C THR A 211 -22.05 57.65 14.12
N ARG A 212 -22.35 57.41 15.41
CA ARG A 212 -21.76 56.28 16.17
C ARG A 212 -22.35 54.92 15.80
N ARG A 213 -23.66 54.83 15.46
CA ARG A 213 -24.29 53.59 14.95
C ARG A 213 -23.81 53.19 13.55
N GLN A 214 -23.47 54.16 12.71
CA GLN A 214 -22.97 53.90 11.35
C GLN A 214 -21.54 53.32 11.34
N TYR A 215 -20.71 53.66 12.33
CA TYR A 215 -19.36 53.10 12.46
C TYR A 215 -19.37 51.65 12.96
N HIS A 216 -20.27 51.30 13.88
CA HIS A 216 -20.31 49.95 14.45
C HIS A 216 -20.76 48.88 13.44
N HIS A 217 -21.70 49.21 12.54
CA HIS A 217 -22.12 48.31 11.47
C HIS A 217 -21.02 48.06 10.41
N ARG A 218 -20.10 49.01 10.22
CA ARG A 218 -19.01 48.90 9.25
C ARG A 218 -17.88 48.00 9.75
N SER A 219 -17.52 48.06 11.03
CA SER A 219 -16.49 47.17 11.60
C SER A 219 -16.91 45.69 11.58
N CYS A 220 -18.17 45.36 11.90
CA CYS A 220 -18.63 43.98 11.83
C CYS A 220 -18.56 43.43 10.39
N PHE A 221 -18.86 44.24 9.38
CA PHE A 221 -18.81 43.83 7.98
C PHE A 221 -17.38 43.50 7.51
N HIS A 222 -16.39 44.27 7.95
CA HIS A 222 -14.98 43.98 7.65
C HIS A 222 -14.52 42.66 8.28
N VAL A 223 -14.90 42.41 9.54
CA VAL A 223 -14.61 41.14 10.21
C VAL A 223 -15.23 39.95 9.45
N PHE A 224 -16.49 40.06 9.01
CA PHE A 224 -17.12 39.03 8.18
C PHE A 224 -16.40 38.81 6.83
N THR A 225 -15.89 39.88 6.22
CA THR A 225 -15.15 39.78 4.94
C THR A 225 -13.81 39.07 5.12
N TYR A 226 -13.08 39.37 6.22
CA TYR A 226 -11.83 38.69 6.54
C TYR A 226 -12.02 37.23 6.96
N ILE A 227 -13.09 36.92 7.71
CA ILE A 227 -13.44 35.53 8.05
C ILE A 227 -13.81 34.75 6.78
N SER A 228 -14.63 35.32 5.89
CA SER A 228 -14.98 34.67 4.62
C SER A 228 -13.75 34.42 3.73
N PHE A 229 -12.79 35.36 3.73
CA PHE A 229 -11.51 35.18 3.03
C PHE A 229 -10.69 34.03 3.60
N LEU A 230 -10.53 33.99 4.93
CA LEU A 230 -9.78 32.94 5.60
C LEU A 230 -10.39 31.55 5.34
N VAL A 231 -11.72 31.44 5.44
CA VAL A 231 -12.45 30.19 5.14
C VAL A 231 -12.30 29.79 3.67
N SER A 232 -12.37 30.75 2.75
CA SER A 232 -12.19 30.49 1.32
C SER A 232 -10.76 30.02 0.99
N CYS A 233 -9.74 30.61 1.63
CA CYS A 233 -8.34 30.18 1.50
C CYS A 233 -8.11 28.78 2.09
N LEU A 234 -8.71 28.46 3.24
CA LEU A 234 -8.61 27.14 3.86
C LEU A 234 -9.27 26.07 2.99
N LEU A 235 -10.49 26.32 2.51
CA LEU A 235 -11.19 25.42 1.59
C LEU A 235 -10.44 25.25 0.27
N MET A 236 -9.83 26.32 -0.26
CA MET A 236 -8.96 26.19 -1.44
C MET A 236 -7.72 25.36 -1.16
N ALA A 237 -7.04 25.56 -0.02
CA ALA A 237 -5.88 24.75 0.34
C ALA A 237 -6.24 23.26 0.44
N ILE A 238 -7.40 22.94 1.02
CA ILE A 238 -7.95 21.59 1.07
C ILE A 238 -8.24 21.07 -0.34
N VAL A 239 -8.95 21.83 -1.20
CA VAL A 239 -9.22 21.42 -2.59
C VAL A 239 -7.94 21.27 -3.41
N PHE A 240 -6.90 22.06 -3.17
CA PHE A 240 -5.61 21.95 -3.85
C PHE A 240 -4.83 20.73 -3.38
N LEU A 241 -4.76 20.50 -2.06
CA LEU A 241 -4.16 19.30 -1.49
C LEU A 241 -4.85 18.06 -2.07
N LEU A 242 -6.18 18.11 -2.12
CA LEU A 242 -7.00 17.06 -2.66
C LEU A 242 -6.82 16.91 -4.19
N SER A 243 -6.88 17.97 -4.99
CA SER A 243 -6.81 17.86 -6.45
C SER A 243 -5.39 17.58 -6.96
N SER A 244 -4.35 17.89 -6.19
CA SER A 244 -2.94 17.72 -6.60
C SER A 244 -2.51 16.26 -6.74
N THR A 245 -3.28 15.34 -6.16
CA THR A 245 -2.91 13.95 -6.09
C THR A 245 -3.27 13.18 -7.37
N PHE A 246 -4.35 13.51 -8.10
CA PHE A 246 -4.80 12.64 -9.21
C PHE A 246 -5.39 13.37 -10.44
N SER A 247 -4.73 13.13 -11.59
CA SER A 247 -4.92 13.65 -12.98
C SER A 247 -4.41 15.06 -13.30
N LYS A 248 -3.46 15.11 -14.27
CA LYS A 248 -2.82 16.32 -14.80
C LYS A 248 -3.82 17.38 -15.28
N ILE A 249 -4.89 16.95 -15.94
CA ILE A 249 -5.82 17.85 -16.64
C ILE A 249 -6.77 18.52 -15.63
N HIS A 250 -7.32 17.76 -14.70
CA HIS A 250 -8.27 18.29 -13.71
C HIS A 250 -7.60 19.21 -12.71
N PHE A 251 -6.37 18.91 -12.31
CA PHE A 251 -5.59 19.82 -11.47
C PHE A 251 -5.30 21.14 -12.21
N MET A 252 -4.87 21.09 -13.47
CA MET A 252 -4.61 22.30 -14.25
C MET A 252 -5.85 23.17 -14.40
N TRP A 253 -7.01 22.58 -14.71
CA TRP A 253 -8.27 23.32 -14.83
C TRP A 253 -8.75 23.87 -13.50
N SER A 254 -8.68 23.08 -12.42
CA SER A 254 -9.09 23.53 -11.07
C SER A 254 -8.16 24.63 -10.57
N SER A 255 -6.85 24.49 -10.75
CA SER A 255 -5.85 25.50 -10.40
C SER A 255 -6.07 26.79 -11.19
N LEU A 256 -6.26 26.69 -12.51
CA LEU A 256 -6.49 27.85 -13.38
C LEU A 256 -7.80 28.55 -13.02
N PHE A 257 -8.88 27.80 -12.82
CA PHE A 257 -10.18 28.33 -12.46
C PHE A 257 -10.13 29.01 -11.08
N MET A 258 -9.58 28.34 -10.07
CA MET A 258 -9.49 28.88 -8.70
C MET A 258 -8.57 30.10 -8.63
N THR A 259 -7.43 30.08 -9.32
CA THR A 259 -6.52 31.25 -9.40
C THR A 259 -7.22 32.43 -10.09
N SER A 260 -8.04 32.16 -11.11
CA SER A 260 -8.83 33.18 -11.79
C SER A 260 -9.90 33.77 -10.87
N VAL A 261 -10.63 32.95 -10.12
CA VAL A 261 -11.66 33.41 -9.17
C VAL A 261 -11.04 34.21 -8.02
N LEU A 262 -9.94 33.73 -7.42
CA LEU A 262 -9.21 34.47 -6.39
C LEU A 262 -8.71 35.81 -6.92
N SER A 263 -8.18 35.85 -8.14
CA SER A 263 -7.71 37.09 -8.78
C SER A 263 -8.84 38.08 -8.99
N ILE A 264 -10.00 37.63 -9.47
CA ILE A 264 -11.20 38.47 -9.64
C ILE A 264 -11.67 39.01 -8.28
N TRP A 265 -11.68 38.17 -7.24
CA TRP A 265 -12.13 38.57 -5.91
C TRP A 265 -11.19 39.59 -5.26
N VAL A 266 -9.87 39.35 -5.30
CA VAL A 266 -8.87 40.30 -4.76
C VAL A 266 -8.94 41.62 -5.52
N MET A 267 -9.09 41.59 -6.85
CA MET A 267 -9.31 42.81 -7.64
C MET A 267 -10.59 43.55 -7.19
N GLY A 268 -11.67 42.83 -6.90
CA GLY A 268 -12.92 43.41 -6.41
C GLY A 268 -12.79 44.12 -5.05
N VAL A 269 -12.18 43.46 -4.07
CA VAL A 269 -11.93 44.05 -2.73
C VAL A 269 -10.98 45.25 -2.83
N PHE A 270 -9.93 45.12 -3.64
CA PHE A 270 -8.93 46.16 -3.79
C PHE A 270 -9.47 47.40 -4.52
N VAL A 271 -10.32 47.24 -5.53
CA VAL A 271 -10.98 48.37 -6.21
C VAL A 271 -11.90 49.13 -5.25
N LEU A 272 -12.56 48.44 -4.32
CA LEU A 272 -13.42 49.06 -3.32
C LEU A 272 -12.62 49.85 -2.27
N ASP A 273 -11.54 49.28 -1.73
CA ASP A 273 -10.68 49.97 -0.76
C ASP A 273 -9.86 51.09 -1.39
N PHE A 274 -9.43 50.94 -2.65
CA PHE A 274 -8.71 51.98 -3.38
C PHE A 274 -9.58 53.21 -3.66
N LYS A 275 -10.86 53.00 -4.05
CA LYS A 275 -11.81 54.12 -4.22
C LYS A 275 -12.02 54.87 -2.91
N ARG A 276 -12.09 54.16 -1.77
CA ARG A 276 -12.20 54.77 -0.45
C ARG A 276 -10.95 55.60 -0.10
N LEU A 277 -9.75 55.06 -0.33
CA LEU A 277 -8.50 55.79 -0.12
C LEU A 277 -8.43 57.06 -0.97
N VAL A 278 -8.86 57.00 -2.23
CA VAL A 278 -8.93 58.17 -3.12
C VAL A 278 -9.96 59.19 -2.64
N VAL A 279 -11.13 58.76 -2.18
CA VAL A 279 -12.14 59.66 -1.61
C VAL A 279 -11.65 60.29 -0.31
N GLU A 280 -11.03 59.53 0.59
CA GLU A 280 -10.45 60.06 1.83
C GLU A 280 -9.29 61.02 1.55
N MET A 281 -8.42 60.73 0.58
CA MET A 281 -7.35 61.65 0.15
C MET A 281 -7.91 62.92 -0.52
N LEU A 282 -8.95 62.83 -1.35
CA LEU A 282 -9.58 64.00 -1.97
C LEU A 282 -10.35 64.84 -0.93
N CYS A 283 -11.03 64.21 0.03
CA CYS A 283 -11.65 64.90 1.16
C CYS A 283 -10.61 65.56 2.08
N CYS A 284 -9.50 64.88 2.36
CA CYS A 284 -8.40 65.43 3.16
C CYS A 284 -7.68 66.57 2.43
N GLY A 285 -7.51 66.47 1.10
CA GLY A 285 -6.98 67.54 0.25
C GLY A 285 -7.88 68.77 0.17
N CYS A 286 -9.21 68.58 0.15
CA CYS A 286 -10.19 69.67 0.20
C CYS A 286 -10.28 70.32 1.59
N CYS A 287 -10.17 69.54 2.68
CA CYS A 287 -10.08 70.09 4.03
C CYS A 287 -8.77 70.84 4.28
N CYS A 288 -7.63 70.31 3.78
CA CYS A 288 -6.34 71.00 3.87
C CYS A 288 -6.28 72.29 3.03
N ARG A 289 -6.98 72.39 1.88
CA ARG A 289 -7.09 73.66 1.14
C ARG A 289 -7.97 74.71 1.84
N ARG A 290 -8.86 74.32 2.75
CA ARG A 290 -9.69 75.27 3.52
C ARG A 290 -9.12 75.66 4.89
N GLN A 291 -8.19 74.90 5.45
CA GLN A 291 -7.54 75.22 6.73
C GLN A 291 -6.06 75.64 6.63
N GLN A 292 -5.53 75.87 5.42
CA GLN A 292 -4.17 76.41 5.22
C GLN A 292 -4.00 77.91 5.53
N LYS A 293 -4.79 78.46 6.44
CA LYS A 293 -4.45 79.66 7.20
C LYS A 293 -4.90 79.47 8.64
N LYS A 294 -3.92 79.31 9.53
CA LYS A 294 -4.02 79.21 10.99
C LYS A 294 -4.36 77.82 11.54
N CYS A 295 -3.34 76.97 11.66
CA CYS A 295 -3.01 76.22 12.87
C CYS A 295 -1.82 75.28 12.58
N CYS A 296 -0.63 75.85 12.42
CA CYS A 296 0.62 75.11 12.46
C CYS A 296 1.57 75.91 13.35
N SER A 297 1.43 75.75 14.68
CA SER A 297 2.38 76.32 15.66
C SER A 297 2.34 75.70 17.06
N SER A 298 1.62 74.60 17.35
CA SER A 298 1.55 74.12 18.75
C SER A 298 1.60 72.61 19.00
N THR A 299 2.14 71.80 18.09
CA THR A 299 2.22 70.33 18.32
C THR A 299 3.62 69.75 18.14
N ILE A 300 4.66 70.59 18.03
CA ILE A 300 6.06 70.13 17.91
C ILE A 300 6.85 70.30 19.23
N SER A 301 6.24 70.81 20.30
CA SER A 301 6.91 71.00 21.60
C SER A 301 6.57 69.95 22.68
N ALA A 302 5.83 68.88 22.33
CA ALA A 302 5.39 67.86 23.29
C ALA A 302 5.85 66.42 22.95
N LEU A 303 6.81 66.26 22.03
CA LEU A 303 7.30 64.94 21.62
C LEU A 303 8.83 64.76 21.72
N VAL A 304 9.54 65.71 22.33
CA VAL A 304 11.01 65.71 22.44
C VAL A 304 11.48 65.62 23.90
N THR A 305 10.61 65.22 24.83
CA THR A 305 10.92 65.10 26.26
C THR A 305 10.45 63.78 26.87
N THR A 306 10.61 62.66 26.15
CA THR A 306 10.32 61.32 26.71
C THR A 306 11.10 60.18 26.05
N ILE A 307 12.32 60.41 25.54
CA ILE A 307 13.24 59.32 25.18
C ILE A 307 14.67 59.80 25.43
N GLU A 308 15.03 59.94 26.71
CA GLU A 308 16.41 59.98 27.21
C GLU A 308 16.33 59.98 28.74
N GLU A 309 15.95 58.84 29.33
CA GLU A 309 16.16 58.49 30.73
C GLU A 309 15.65 57.05 30.95
N GLY A 310 16.50 56.14 31.43
CA GLY A 310 16.11 54.79 31.82
C GLY A 310 17.02 53.68 31.32
N GLN A 311 18.32 53.80 31.59
CA GLN A 311 19.24 52.67 31.69
C GLN A 311 19.29 52.25 33.18
N GLU A 312 19.46 50.95 33.43
CA GLU A 312 19.85 50.25 34.69
C GLU A 312 18.77 49.51 35.50
N GLU A 313 19.29 48.45 36.16
CA GLU A 313 18.66 47.36 36.95
C GLU A 313 18.17 46.16 36.10
N GLY A 314 18.75 44.94 36.13
CA GLY A 314 19.70 44.30 37.04
C GLY A 314 19.00 43.48 38.11
N HIS A 315 18.73 42.19 37.86
CA HIS A 315 18.57 41.09 38.85
C HIS A 315 18.57 39.76 38.06
N GLU A 316 19.57 38.88 38.19
CA GLU A 316 19.87 37.95 39.29
C GLU A 316 19.10 36.64 39.13
N GLU A 317 19.87 35.58 38.87
CA GLU A 317 19.47 34.18 38.74
C GLU A 317 19.09 33.61 40.11
N ASP A 318 18.11 32.70 40.15
CA ASP A 318 18.19 31.50 40.99
C ASP A 318 17.19 30.41 40.53
N PRO A 319 17.46 29.13 40.83
CA PRO A 319 16.92 27.97 40.13
C PRO A 319 15.64 27.44 40.78
N ILE A 320 14.74 26.87 39.96
CA ILE A 320 13.61 26.09 40.44
C ILE A 320 13.97 24.61 40.39
N GLU A 321 14.18 24.07 41.58
CA GLU A 321 14.16 22.66 41.94
C GLU A 321 12.70 22.15 42.01
N GLU A 322 12.53 20.89 41.59
CA GLU A 322 11.61 19.89 42.17
C GLU A 322 10.08 20.10 42.07
N LEU A 323 9.45 19.32 41.18
CA LEU A 323 8.15 18.70 41.48
C LEU A 323 7.97 17.41 40.66
N ILE A 324 8.33 16.30 41.30
CA ILE A 324 7.97 14.93 40.95
C ILE A 324 6.53 14.73 41.45
N GLU A 325 5.59 14.46 40.55
CA GLU A 325 4.31 13.84 40.91
C GLU A 325 4.33 12.38 40.46
N ASP A 326 4.61 11.50 41.43
CA ASP A 326 4.35 10.08 41.39
C ASP A 326 2.83 9.82 41.50
N HIS A 327 2.28 9.06 40.55
CA HIS A 327 1.02 8.34 40.75
C HIS A 327 1.28 6.83 40.66
N PRO A 328 0.93 6.03 41.69
CA PRO A 328 1.19 4.60 41.70
C PRO A 328 0.03 3.83 41.05
N MET A 329 0.32 2.98 40.06
CA MET A 329 -0.54 1.84 39.76
C MET A 329 0.11 0.57 40.31
N GLN A 330 -0.56 0.05 41.34
CA GLN A 330 -0.33 -1.26 41.93
C GLN A 330 -0.63 -2.35 40.91
N HIS A 331 0.34 -3.25 40.67
CA HIS A 331 0.07 -4.68 40.57
C HIS A 331 1.37 -5.45 40.81
N GLU A 332 1.56 -5.86 42.06
CA GLU A 332 2.55 -6.83 42.49
C GLU A 332 1.88 -8.22 42.50
N LYS A 333 2.44 -9.19 41.77
CA LYS A 333 2.50 -10.59 42.22
C LYS A 333 3.61 -11.38 41.50
N LEU A 334 4.70 -11.55 42.24
CA LEU A 334 5.61 -12.70 42.33
C LEU A 334 5.93 -13.53 41.08
N LEU A 335 7.21 -13.49 40.68
CA LEU A 335 8.01 -14.71 40.53
C LEU A 335 9.49 -14.40 40.82
N LYS A 336 9.98 -14.94 41.94
CA LYS A 336 11.39 -14.91 42.35
C LYS A 336 12.20 -15.77 41.38
N VAL A 337 13.15 -15.18 40.67
CA VAL A 337 14.27 -15.90 40.05
C VAL A 337 15.52 -15.63 40.88
N THR A 338 16.06 -16.69 41.44
CA THR A 338 17.33 -16.72 42.17
C THR A 338 18.50 -16.52 41.20
N HIS A 339 19.31 -15.49 41.43
CA HIS A 339 20.62 -15.34 40.78
C HIS A 339 21.64 -16.32 41.37
N ASP A 340 22.26 -17.10 40.50
CA ASP A 340 23.50 -17.84 40.75
C ASP A 340 24.67 -17.03 40.14
N PRO A 341 25.68 -16.59 40.92
CA PRO A 341 26.82 -15.86 40.41
C PRO A 341 28.02 -16.79 40.29
N SER A 342 28.16 -17.48 39.16
CA SER A 342 29.46 -17.99 38.74
C SER A 342 29.49 -18.23 37.24
N LEU A 343 30.31 -17.46 36.51
CA LEU A 343 31.24 -17.98 35.51
C LEU A 343 32.02 -16.86 34.81
N HIS A 344 33.34 -17.01 34.96
CA HIS A 344 34.49 -16.38 34.30
C HIS A 344 34.30 -15.49 33.07
N GLU A 345 34.83 -14.27 33.22
CA GLU A 345 35.47 -13.49 32.16
C GLU A 345 36.44 -14.35 31.36
N ARG A 346 36.25 -14.39 30.04
CA ARG A 346 37.30 -14.74 29.09
C ARG A 346 37.30 -13.69 27.99
N ASP A 347 38.39 -12.94 27.96
CA ASP A 347 38.76 -11.99 26.92
C ASP A 347 38.74 -12.64 25.54
N ILE A 348 38.00 -12.03 24.61
CA ILE A 348 38.11 -12.28 23.19
C ILE A 348 38.28 -10.94 22.49
N ASP A 349 39.46 -10.75 21.90
CA ASP A 349 39.85 -9.66 21.02
C ASP A 349 38.90 -9.55 19.82
N HIS A 350 38.09 -8.48 19.80
CA HIS A 350 37.39 -8.02 18.61
C HIS A 350 38.11 -6.81 18.01
N HIS A 351 39.08 -7.07 17.14
CA HIS A 351 39.58 -6.07 16.20
C HIS A 351 39.24 -6.49 14.75
N GLN A 352 38.65 -5.52 14.04
CA GLN A 352 38.32 -5.51 12.61
C GLN A 352 37.07 -6.28 12.17
N ILE A 353 35.93 -5.59 12.18
CA ILE A 353 35.05 -5.31 11.01
C ILE A 353 33.85 -4.52 11.55
N SER A 354 33.94 -3.19 11.51
CA SER A 354 32.80 -2.26 11.61
C SER A 354 33.26 -0.88 11.17
N ALA A 355 33.42 -0.72 9.87
CA ALA A 355 33.59 0.58 9.23
C ALA A 355 33.08 0.49 7.80
N LEU A 356 31.76 0.54 7.64
CA LEU A 356 31.03 1.06 6.48
C LEU A 356 29.54 0.78 6.75
N LEU A 357 28.71 1.82 6.62
CA LEU A 357 27.25 1.85 6.84
C LEU A 357 26.78 2.17 8.26
N THR A 358 27.20 3.33 8.78
CA THR A 358 26.31 4.14 9.64
C THR A 358 26.09 5.49 8.95
N PRO A 359 24.84 5.90 8.65
CA PRO A 359 24.59 7.26 8.23
C PRO A 359 24.90 8.17 9.43
N GLN A 360 25.89 9.06 9.29
CA GLN A 360 26.17 10.04 10.33
C GLN A 360 24.97 10.97 10.49
N VAL A 361 24.16 10.70 11.51
CA VAL A 361 23.14 11.62 11.98
C VAL A 361 23.87 12.84 12.56
N ILE A 362 23.83 13.95 11.84
CA ILE A 362 24.36 15.23 12.31
C ILE A 362 23.53 15.64 13.55
N PRO A 363 24.14 15.87 14.72
CA PRO A 363 23.40 16.32 15.90
C PRO A 363 22.68 17.64 15.60
N SER A 364 21.38 17.72 15.91
CA SER A 364 20.55 18.90 15.58
C SER A 364 21.10 20.21 16.16
N SER A 365 21.91 20.12 17.22
CA SER A 365 22.65 21.24 17.81
C SER A 365 23.71 21.84 16.89
N LYS A 366 24.43 21.01 16.11
CA LYS A 366 25.41 21.50 15.12
C LYS A 366 24.73 22.17 13.93
N PHE A 367 23.59 21.63 13.45
CA PHE A 367 22.81 22.26 12.38
C PHE A 367 22.25 23.62 12.80
N LYS A 368 21.73 23.76 14.02
CA LYS A 368 21.31 25.07 14.56
C LYS A 368 22.46 26.07 14.67
N SER A 369 23.65 25.64 15.11
CA SER A 369 24.81 26.55 15.21
C SER A 369 25.32 27.00 13.82
N HIS A 370 25.30 26.12 12.83
CA HIS A 370 25.75 26.43 11.47
C HIS A 370 24.74 27.30 10.73
N LEU A 371 23.44 27.03 10.89
CA LEU A 371 22.37 27.85 10.31
C LEU A 371 22.34 29.24 10.95
N SER A 372 22.54 29.35 12.27
CA SER A 372 22.65 30.63 12.97
C SER A 372 23.91 31.41 12.57
N SER A 373 25.06 30.74 12.40
CA SER A 373 26.28 31.37 11.91
C SER A 373 26.15 31.83 10.45
N MET A 374 25.46 31.07 9.59
CA MET A 374 25.27 31.43 8.19
C MET A 374 24.25 32.56 8.03
N LEU A 375 23.16 32.56 8.83
CA LEU A 375 22.20 33.67 8.91
C LEU A 375 22.86 34.93 9.45
N ASN A 376 23.67 34.83 10.52
CA ASN A 376 24.40 35.98 11.05
C ASN A 376 25.48 36.48 10.09
N PHE A 377 26.15 35.60 9.32
CA PHE A 377 27.11 36.02 8.32
C PHE A 377 26.44 36.71 7.12
N CYS A 378 25.28 36.22 6.65
CA CYS A 378 24.50 36.87 5.61
C CYS A 378 23.90 38.21 6.07
N LEU A 379 23.39 38.29 7.30
CA LEU A 379 22.80 39.51 7.86
C LEU A 379 23.87 40.58 8.20
N LYS A 380 25.05 40.16 8.67
CA LYS A 380 26.14 41.08 9.05
C LYS A 380 26.95 41.57 7.84
N LYS A 381 27.03 40.80 6.75
CA LYS A 381 27.73 41.21 5.53
C LYS A 381 26.87 42.09 4.60
N HIS A 382 25.55 42.11 4.76
CA HIS A 382 24.65 42.96 3.96
C HIS A 382 24.08 44.20 4.68
N SER A 383 24.23 44.35 6.00
CA SER A 383 23.67 45.50 6.72
C SER A 383 24.41 46.84 6.51
N ASN A 384 25.69 46.83 6.13
CA ASN A 384 26.49 48.06 6.00
C ASN A 384 26.61 48.63 4.58
N ASN A 385 26.05 47.97 3.56
CA ASN A 385 26.11 48.46 2.16
C ASN A 385 24.74 48.66 1.49
N PHE A 386 23.64 48.56 2.25
CA PHE A 386 22.31 48.89 1.75
C PHE A 386 21.98 50.37 2.02
N ILE A 387 22.74 51.28 1.39
CA ILE A 387 22.27 52.65 1.15
C ILE A 387 21.21 52.55 0.04
N LEU A 388 20.02 52.10 0.40
CA LEU A 388 18.84 52.16 -0.46
C LEU A 388 18.53 53.65 -0.63
N PRO A 389 18.55 54.21 -1.85
CA PRO A 389 18.42 55.65 -2.03
C PRO A 389 17.04 56.11 -1.56
N GLN A 390 16.98 56.77 -0.40
CA GLN A 390 15.78 57.41 0.15
C GLN A 390 15.09 58.38 -0.83
N LYS A 391 15.78 58.77 -1.91
CA LYS A 391 15.25 59.66 -2.96
C LYS A 391 14.33 58.99 -3.99
N PHE A 392 14.25 57.65 -4.07
CA PHE A 392 13.40 56.99 -5.09
C PHE A 392 12.02 56.54 -4.60
N CYS A 393 11.78 56.40 -3.28
CA CYS A 393 10.51 55.81 -2.81
C CYS A 393 9.39 56.83 -2.52
N LYS A 394 9.66 58.13 -2.32
CA LYS A 394 8.61 59.06 -1.87
C LYS A 394 7.76 59.73 -2.96
N PRO A 395 8.24 60.07 -4.18
CA PRO A 395 7.34 60.66 -5.18
C PRO A 395 6.62 59.64 -6.06
N TYR A 396 7.25 58.50 -6.40
CA TYR A 396 6.71 57.63 -7.46
C TYR A 396 5.65 56.65 -6.96
N ILE A 397 5.85 56.05 -5.78
CA ILE A 397 4.86 55.17 -5.14
C ILE A 397 3.63 55.98 -4.69
N ALA A 398 3.83 57.21 -4.23
CA ALA A 398 2.74 58.12 -3.87
C ALA A 398 1.91 58.59 -5.08
N ASN A 399 2.55 58.74 -6.27
CA ASN A 399 1.86 59.22 -7.47
C ASN A 399 1.16 58.10 -8.27
N LYS A 400 1.55 56.82 -8.08
CA LYS A 400 0.92 55.67 -8.75
C LYS A 400 0.71 54.47 -7.82
N PRO A 401 0.00 54.63 -6.68
CA PRO A 401 -0.23 53.55 -5.73
C PRO A 401 -0.96 52.36 -6.37
N PHE A 402 -1.83 52.61 -7.35
CA PHE A 402 -2.50 51.55 -8.10
C PHE A 402 -1.51 50.65 -8.85
N LEU A 403 -0.56 51.23 -9.61
CA LEU A 403 0.42 50.47 -10.38
C LEU A 403 1.34 49.66 -9.46
N PHE A 404 1.81 50.27 -8.36
CA PHE A 404 2.65 49.57 -7.39
C PHE A 404 1.91 48.39 -6.78
N THR A 405 0.67 48.57 -6.33
CA THR A 405 -0.10 47.46 -5.76
C THR A 405 -0.44 46.40 -6.81
N THR A 406 -0.80 46.78 -8.04
CA THR A 406 -1.00 45.80 -9.12
C THR A 406 0.25 44.97 -9.37
N LEU A 407 1.44 45.58 -9.40
CA LEU A 407 2.70 44.86 -9.57
C LEU A 407 3.00 43.92 -8.39
N VAL A 408 2.78 44.37 -7.15
CA VAL A 408 2.95 43.52 -5.96
C VAL A 408 1.96 42.36 -5.97
N LEU A 409 0.70 42.62 -6.31
CA LEU A 409 -0.33 41.59 -6.41
C LEU A 409 -0.02 40.58 -7.51
N CYS A 410 0.37 41.04 -8.69
CA CYS A 410 0.81 40.16 -9.78
C CYS A 410 2.00 39.31 -9.35
N MET A 411 2.99 39.90 -8.67
CA MET A 411 4.15 39.16 -8.15
C MET A 411 3.72 38.08 -7.13
N VAL A 412 2.84 38.43 -6.17
CA VAL A 412 2.34 37.47 -5.16
C VAL A 412 1.54 36.35 -5.83
N VAL A 413 0.64 36.66 -6.77
CA VAL A 413 -0.14 35.67 -7.51
C VAL A 413 0.78 34.76 -8.33
N SER A 414 1.78 35.32 -9.02
CA SER A 414 2.77 34.54 -9.77
C SER A 414 3.61 33.64 -8.86
N LEU A 415 4.01 34.12 -7.67
CA LEU A 415 4.74 33.30 -6.69
C LEU A 415 3.88 32.16 -6.14
N ILE A 416 2.61 32.42 -5.81
CA ILE A 416 1.66 31.39 -5.38
C ILE A 416 1.45 30.37 -6.49
N PHE A 417 1.21 30.82 -7.73
CA PHE A 417 1.03 29.93 -8.87
C PHE A 417 2.27 29.07 -9.13
N LEU A 418 3.47 29.67 -9.08
CA LEU A 418 4.73 28.95 -9.20
C LEU A 418 4.88 27.92 -8.08
N PHE A 419 4.62 28.30 -6.83
CA PHE A 419 4.68 27.41 -5.68
C PHE A 419 3.70 26.23 -5.82
N CYS A 420 2.43 26.49 -6.16
CA CYS A 420 1.44 25.44 -6.40
C CYS A 420 1.84 24.51 -7.56
N THR A 421 2.39 25.07 -8.64
CA THR A 421 2.87 24.27 -9.79
C THR A 421 4.04 23.38 -9.39
N LEU A 422 5.02 23.93 -8.65
CA LEU A 422 6.16 23.18 -8.14
C LEU A 422 5.74 22.11 -7.13
N LEU A 423 4.81 22.42 -6.23
CA LEU A 423 4.28 21.46 -5.27
C LEU A 423 3.57 20.31 -5.98
N SER A 424 2.69 20.59 -6.94
CA SER A 424 2.00 19.54 -7.69
C SER A 424 2.94 18.71 -8.55
N TYR A 425 3.95 19.32 -9.16
CA TYR A 425 5.00 18.57 -9.84
C TYR A 425 5.77 17.67 -8.85
N SER A 426 6.02 18.18 -7.63
CA SER A 426 6.71 17.45 -6.58
C SER A 426 5.87 16.33 -5.97
N LEU A 427 4.55 16.41 -6.01
CA LEU A 427 3.60 15.39 -5.53
C LEU A 427 3.09 14.47 -6.64
N TYR A 428 3.49 14.69 -7.89
CA TYR A 428 3.07 13.87 -9.02
C TYR A 428 3.54 12.42 -8.82
N HIS A 429 2.62 11.46 -9.05
CA HIS A 429 2.83 10.04 -8.77
C HIS A 429 3.33 9.79 -7.35
N ILE A 430 2.61 10.36 -6.38
CA ILE A 430 2.81 10.03 -4.98
C ILE A 430 2.48 8.55 -4.77
N CYS A 431 3.40 7.87 -4.10
CA CYS A 431 3.24 6.55 -3.55
C CYS A 431 3.05 6.74 -2.04
N ILE A 432 2.04 6.11 -1.47
CA ILE A 432 1.81 6.02 -0.04
C ILE A 432 1.68 4.54 0.31
N ALA A 433 2.77 3.95 0.77
CA ALA A 433 2.77 2.61 1.34
C ALA A 433 2.44 2.70 2.84
N THR A 434 1.79 1.69 3.40
CA THR A 434 1.24 1.71 4.77
C THR A 434 2.06 0.92 5.78
N ASP A 435 2.78 -0.14 5.37
CA ASP A 435 3.59 -0.94 6.29
C ASP A 435 5.02 -1.23 5.74
N PRO A 436 6.05 -0.53 6.25
CA PRO A 436 5.97 0.69 7.05
C PRO A 436 5.36 1.84 6.24
N ILE A 437 5.00 2.95 6.90
CA ILE A 437 4.54 4.12 6.15
C ILE A 437 5.73 4.71 5.38
N GLU A 438 5.65 4.74 4.05
CA GLU A 438 6.59 5.46 3.20
C GLU A 438 5.83 6.30 2.20
N ILE A 439 6.29 7.54 2.07
CA ILE A 439 5.78 8.47 1.08
C ILE A 439 6.92 8.76 0.12
N SER A 440 6.73 8.40 -1.14
CA SER A 440 7.65 8.76 -2.21
C SER A 440 6.91 9.46 -3.33
N THR A 441 7.57 10.41 -3.97
CA THR A 441 7.05 11.10 -5.15
C THR A 441 7.98 10.87 -6.34
N LEU A 442 7.51 11.17 -7.56
CA LEU A 442 8.36 11.08 -8.75
C LEU A 442 9.69 11.81 -8.56
N PHE A 443 9.67 13.02 -7.99
CA PHE A 443 10.87 13.81 -7.72
C PHE A 443 11.81 13.10 -6.74
N SER A 444 11.28 12.61 -5.61
CA SER A 444 12.11 11.89 -4.63
C SER A 444 12.73 10.63 -5.24
N ARG A 445 11.99 9.91 -6.08
CA ARG A 445 12.46 8.69 -6.73
C ARG A 445 13.53 8.99 -7.76
N THR A 446 13.30 9.97 -8.63
CA THR A 446 14.20 10.25 -9.77
C THR A 446 15.42 11.09 -9.41
N VAL A 447 15.29 12.02 -8.46
CA VAL A 447 16.32 13.03 -8.16
C VAL A 447 17.04 12.78 -6.84
N LEU A 448 16.31 12.42 -5.78
CA LEU A 448 16.88 12.37 -4.42
C LEU A 448 17.37 10.97 -4.02
N SER A 449 16.69 9.93 -4.50
CA SER A 449 16.99 8.55 -4.11
C SER A 449 17.99 7.93 -5.06
N ASN A 450 18.99 7.26 -4.48
CA ASN A 450 19.81 6.31 -5.24
C ASN A 450 18.89 5.24 -5.84
N ARG A 451 19.16 4.88 -7.09
CA ARG A 451 18.44 3.77 -7.72
C ARG A 451 18.88 2.47 -7.07
N THR A 452 17.94 1.69 -6.57
CA THR A 452 18.20 0.32 -6.11
C THR A 452 18.56 -0.58 -7.29
N CYS A 453 17.97 -0.30 -8.45
CA CYS A 453 18.15 -1.02 -9.70
C CYS A 453 19.12 -0.24 -10.61
N PRO A 454 20.37 -0.73 -10.81
CA PRO A 454 21.34 -0.09 -11.70
C PRO A 454 20.83 -0.07 -13.15
N LEU A 455 21.17 1.01 -13.89
CA LEU A 455 20.88 1.11 -15.32
C LEU A 455 21.80 0.18 -16.11
N ASP A 456 21.25 -0.39 -17.18
CA ASP A 456 21.92 -1.31 -18.10
C ASP A 456 22.51 -2.52 -17.38
N ASP A 457 21.79 -3.07 -16.39
CA ASP A 457 22.23 -4.22 -15.61
C ASP A 457 21.04 -5.05 -15.06
N ILE A 458 21.36 -6.22 -14.50
CA ILE A 458 20.40 -7.09 -13.80
C ILE A 458 20.26 -6.61 -12.36
N CYS A 459 19.05 -6.21 -11.99
CA CYS A 459 18.80 -5.60 -10.68
C CYS A 459 18.58 -6.62 -9.59
N PHE A 460 17.64 -7.54 -9.83
CA PHE A 460 17.25 -8.56 -8.88
C PHE A 460 17.25 -9.90 -9.58
N THR A 461 17.74 -10.93 -8.90
CA THR A 461 17.60 -12.33 -9.33
C THR A 461 17.05 -13.09 -8.14
N TYR A 462 15.94 -13.79 -8.34
CA TYR A 462 15.25 -14.53 -7.28
C TYR A 462 14.63 -15.80 -7.85
N LEU A 463 14.22 -16.70 -6.95
CA LEU A 463 13.69 -18.01 -7.29
C LEU A 463 12.23 -18.08 -6.88
N THR A 464 11.39 -18.72 -7.70
CA THR A 464 10.01 -19.07 -7.31
C THR A 464 9.82 -20.57 -7.34
N ALA A 465 9.02 -21.08 -6.42
CA ALA A 465 8.69 -22.50 -6.35
C ALA A 465 7.96 -22.90 -7.66
N PRO A 466 8.48 -23.88 -8.42
CA PRO A 466 7.77 -24.46 -9.56
C PRO A 466 6.72 -25.48 -9.09
N GLU A 467 5.90 -25.95 -10.03
CA GLU A 467 4.94 -27.03 -9.77
C GLU A 467 5.61 -28.31 -9.23
N ARG A 468 6.78 -28.72 -9.76
CA ARG A 468 7.51 -29.92 -9.30
C ARG A 468 8.91 -29.58 -8.81
N MET A 469 9.06 -29.29 -7.52
CA MET A 469 10.34 -28.83 -6.94
C MET A 469 11.45 -29.89 -6.87
N ASN A 470 11.13 -31.15 -7.14
CA ASN A 470 12.13 -32.20 -7.23
C ASN A 470 12.90 -32.17 -8.56
N SER A 471 12.37 -31.51 -9.59
CA SER A 471 12.90 -31.60 -10.96
C SER A 471 12.83 -30.29 -11.75
N GLN A 472 12.31 -29.24 -11.13
CA GLN A 472 12.16 -27.93 -11.75
C GLN A 472 12.67 -26.82 -10.83
N MET A 473 12.88 -25.63 -11.39
CA MET A 473 13.05 -24.37 -10.66
C MET A 473 12.73 -23.21 -11.59
N ILE A 474 12.04 -22.16 -11.11
CA ILE A 474 11.83 -20.95 -11.90
C ILE A 474 12.78 -19.86 -11.41
N VAL A 475 13.59 -19.34 -12.33
CA VAL A 475 14.55 -18.28 -12.08
C VAL A 475 14.01 -16.99 -12.67
N ASN A 476 13.79 -16.00 -11.81
CA ASN A 476 13.24 -14.70 -12.17
C ASN A 476 14.32 -13.64 -12.04
N PHE A 477 14.30 -12.65 -12.93
CA PHE A 477 15.20 -11.52 -12.83
C PHE A 477 14.67 -10.28 -13.53
N GLN A 478 15.11 -9.12 -13.04
CA GLN A 478 14.73 -7.82 -13.59
C GLN A 478 15.92 -7.17 -14.30
N ILE A 479 15.66 -6.56 -15.45
CA ILE A 479 16.65 -5.79 -16.21
C ILE A 479 16.15 -4.36 -16.30
N SER A 480 17.02 -3.39 -16.01
CA SER A 480 16.75 -1.97 -16.26
C SER A 480 17.64 -1.48 -17.38
N LEU A 481 17.08 -0.75 -18.34
CA LEU A 481 17.81 -0.21 -19.49
C LEU A 481 17.71 1.32 -19.53
N SER A 482 18.76 1.96 -20.02
CA SER A 482 18.76 3.38 -20.34
C SER A 482 18.00 3.72 -21.63
N SER A 483 17.84 2.75 -22.54
CA SER A 483 17.22 2.93 -23.86
C SER A 483 16.41 1.70 -24.31
N SER A 484 15.28 1.92 -24.99
CA SER A 484 14.35 0.85 -25.42
C SER A 484 14.74 0.17 -26.74
N ASN A 485 15.74 0.68 -27.45
CA ASN A 485 16.05 0.24 -28.81
C ASN A 485 16.92 -1.02 -28.88
N HIS A 486 17.24 -1.62 -27.73
CA HIS A 486 18.16 -2.75 -27.64
C HIS A 486 17.33 -4.04 -27.55
N PHE A 487 17.42 -4.87 -28.58
CA PHE A 487 16.89 -6.22 -28.50
C PHE A 487 17.78 -7.02 -27.53
N LEU A 488 17.16 -7.60 -26.50
CA LEU A 488 17.86 -8.35 -25.46
C LEU A 488 17.80 -9.84 -25.75
N ARG A 489 18.93 -10.53 -25.59
CA ARG A 489 18.93 -11.98 -25.41
C ARG A 489 19.18 -12.26 -23.94
N SER A 490 18.21 -12.89 -23.30
CA SER A 490 18.29 -13.23 -21.88
C SER A 490 18.28 -14.74 -21.71
N PHE A 491 19.12 -15.23 -20.81
CA PHE A 491 19.25 -16.64 -20.49
C PHE A 491 19.67 -16.82 -19.04
N VAL A 492 19.53 -18.04 -18.57
CA VAL A 492 19.96 -18.48 -17.26
C VAL A 492 21.00 -19.56 -17.45
N GLU A 493 22.12 -19.38 -16.78
CA GLU A 493 23.22 -20.34 -16.73
C GLU A 493 23.14 -21.09 -15.40
N PHE A 494 23.14 -22.42 -15.43
CA PHE A 494 23.03 -23.24 -14.24
C PHE A 494 23.84 -24.52 -14.35
N ASN A 495 24.23 -25.06 -13.20
CA ASN A 495 25.04 -26.28 -13.11
C ASN A 495 24.78 -26.99 -11.79
N LYS A 496 24.81 -28.32 -11.82
CA LYS A 496 24.76 -29.17 -10.64
C LYS A 496 26.12 -29.21 -9.95
N PHE A 497 26.16 -29.19 -8.63
CA PHE A 497 27.40 -29.34 -7.87
C PHE A 497 27.25 -30.29 -6.69
N ASP A 498 28.37 -30.90 -6.28
CA ASP A 498 28.43 -31.70 -5.04
C ASP A 498 28.72 -30.77 -3.85
N PRO A 499 27.78 -30.60 -2.90
CA PRO A 499 27.99 -29.73 -1.74
C PRO A 499 29.04 -30.26 -0.74
N LYS A 500 29.52 -31.48 -0.92
CA LYS A 500 30.63 -32.05 -0.13
C LYS A 500 32.00 -31.73 -0.72
N ASP A 501 32.07 -31.17 -1.93
CA ASP A 501 33.32 -30.79 -2.57
C ASP A 501 33.82 -29.44 -2.04
N PRO A 502 34.92 -29.39 -1.27
CA PRO A 502 35.46 -28.16 -0.72
C PRO A 502 36.03 -27.20 -1.78
N SER A 503 36.28 -27.66 -3.01
CA SER A 503 36.79 -26.79 -4.08
C SER A 503 35.75 -25.76 -4.56
N LEU A 504 34.48 -25.96 -4.21
CA LEU A 504 33.33 -25.20 -4.71
C LEU A 504 32.87 -24.07 -3.78
N VAL A 505 33.69 -23.74 -2.79
CA VAL A 505 33.46 -22.56 -1.93
C VAL A 505 33.56 -21.27 -2.76
N ASN A 506 34.42 -21.22 -3.78
CA ASN A 506 34.55 -20.07 -4.68
C ASN A 506 33.72 -20.25 -5.97
N SER A 507 32.57 -19.57 -6.04
CA SER A 507 31.62 -19.65 -7.15
C SER A 507 32.22 -19.24 -8.50
N ASN A 508 33.20 -18.32 -8.53
CA ASN A 508 33.81 -17.87 -9.78
C ASN A 508 34.70 -18.93 -10.42
N GLN A 509 35.33 -19.78 -9.61
CA GLN A 509 36.18 -20.86 -10.12
C GLN A 509 35.35 -22.00 -10.72
N PHE A 510 34.16 -22.24 -10.17
CA PHE A 510 33.29 -23.34 -10.59
C PHE A 510 32.90 -23.27 -12.07
N TRP A 511 32.53 -22.08 -12.56
CA TRP A 511 32.13 -21.88 -13.96
C TRP A 511 33.25 -22.16 -14.99
N SER A 512 34.51 -22.25 -14.56
CA SER A 512 35.63 -22.58 -15.45
C SER A 512 35.84 -24.09 -15.63
N GLN A 513 35.26 -24.93 -14.77
CA GLN A 513 35.57 -26.36 -14.72
C GLN A 513 34.53 -27.26 -15.39
N GLN A 514 33.29 -26.79 -15.53
CA GLN A 514 32.19 -27.55 -16.11
C GLN A 514 31.53 -26.77 -17.24
N GLU A 515 31.13 -27.47 -18.30
CA GLU A 515 30.36 -26.87 -19.38
C GLU A 515 28.98 -26.48 -18.86
N PRO A 516 28.64 -25.18 -18.84
CA PRO A 516 27.41 -24.72 -18.23
C PRO A 516 26.18 -25.08 -19.05
N GLN A 517 25.08 -25.41 -18.37
CA GLN A 517 23.78 -25.54 -19.00
C GLN A 517 23.14 -24.17 -19.15
N PHE A 518 22.51 -23.93 -20.30
CA PHE A 518 21.82 -22.68 -20.61
C PHE A 518 20.33 -22.93 -20.82
N LYS A 519 19.49 -22.11 -20.18
CA LYS A 519 18.06 -22.03 -20.45
C LYS A 519 17.74 -20.63 -20.98
N LYS A 520 17.07 -20.54 -22.13
CA LYS A 520 16.56 -19.26 -22.64
C LYS A 520 15.53 -18.69 -21.64
N ALA A 521 15.63 -17.40 -21.35
CA ALA A 521 14.65 -16.68 -20.55
C ALA A 521 13.62 -15.98 -21.44
N HIS A 522 12.39 -15.87 -20.95
CA HIS A 522 11.31 -15.11 -21.55
C HIS A 522 11.16 -13.80 -20.80
N CYS A 523 11.11 -12.69 -21.54
CA CYS A 523 11.04 -11.36 -20.94
C CYS A 523 9.84 -10.59 -21.49
N PHE A 524 9.27 -9.71 -20.67
CA PHE A 524 8.29 -8.71 -21.08
C PHE A 524 8.62 -7.37 -20.44
N ARG A 525 8.14 -6.29 -21.06
CA ARG A 525 8.35 -4.93 -20.55
C ARG A 525 7.33 -4.62 -19.45
N MET A 526 7.80 -4.05 -18.35
CA MET A 526 6.96 -3.56 -17.25
C MET A 526 6.40 -2.17 -17.60
N GLU A 527 5.35 -2.11 -18.41
CA GLU A 527 4.78 -0.82 -18.87
C GLU A 527 4.19 0.04 -17.75
N ASN A 528 3.86 -0.59 -16.63
CA ASN A 528 3.35 0.08 -15.44
C ASN A 528 4.44 0.79 -14.62
N ILE A 529 5.73 0.59 -14.94
CA ILE A 529 6.83 1.41 -14.42
C ILE A 529 7.11 2.50 -15.45
N PHE A 530 6.60 3.70 -15.19
CA PHE A 530 6.65 4.81 -16.14
C PHE A 530 7.93 5.64 -16.03
N GLU A 531 8.69 5.50 -14.93
CA GLU A 531 9.92 6.25 -14.70
C GLU A 531 11.15 5.67 -15.41
N GLU A 532 11.14 4.39 -15.74
CA GLU A 532 12.29 3.72 -16.35
C GLU A 532 11.88 2.52 -17.22
N ILE A 533 12.78 2.13 -18.12
CA ILE A 533 12.55 0.99 -19.00
C ILE A 533 12.98 -0.26 -18.23
N ARG A 534 12.00 -0.98 -17.71
CA ARG A 534 12.23 -2.22 -16.97
C ARG A 534 11.64 -3.41 -17.69
N TYR A 535 12.36 -4.51 -17.65
CA TYR A 535 11.92 -5.82 -18.11
C TYR A 535 11.88 -6.79 -16.94
N GLN A 536 10.85 -7.62 -16.90
CA GLN A 536 10.79 -8.81 -16.06
C GLN A 536 11.08 -10.01 -16.94
N CYS A 537 12.05 -10.83 -16.53
CA CYS A 537 12.48 -12.03 -17.21
C CYS A 537 12.31 -13.25 -16.33
N MET A 538 12.03 -14.40 -16.94
CA MET A 538 11.89 -15.68 -16.24
C MET A 538 12.38 -16.84 -17.10
N ALA A 539 12.97 -17.85 -16.47
CA ALA A 539 13.35 -19.11 -17.10
C ALA A 539 12.95 -20.29 -16.22
N GLU A 540 12.20 -21.23 -16.80
CA GLU A 540 11.87 -22.49 -16.15
C GLU A 540 12.97 -23.52 -16.42
N LEU A 541 13.74 -23.82 -15.39
CA LEU A 541 14.68 -24.94 -15.38
C LEU A 541 13.89 -26.22 -15.19
N THR A 542 14.12 -27.21 -16.04
CA THR A 542 13.38 -28.47 -16.09
C THR A 542 14.36 -29.63 -16.19
N ALA A 543 13.91 -30.85 -15.86
CA ALA A 543 14.74 -32.05 -15.89
C ALA A 543 15.98 -31.93 -14.98
N LEU A 544 15.81 -31.25 -13.84
CA LEU A 544 16.80 -31.24 -12.78
C LEU A 544 16.78 -32.58 -12.05
N ASP A 545 17.95 -33.07 -11.67
CA ASP A 545 18.07 -34.19 -10.73
C ASP A 545 17.46 -33.80 -9.38
N SER A 546 16.70 -34.71 -8.80
CA SER A 546 16.17 -34.60 -7.43
C SER A 546 17.28 -34.66 -6.38
N ASP A 547 16.98 -34.16 -5.18
CA ASP A 547 17.88 -34.14 -4.03
C ASP A 547 19.30 -33.63 -4.35
N SER A 548 19.39 -32.62 -5.20
CA SER A 548 20.64 -32.14 -5.78
C SER A 548 20.82 -30.64 -5.52
N SER A 549 22.07 -30.20 -5.44
CA SER A 549 22.41 -28.78 -5.29
C SER A 549 22.79 -28.17 -6.63
N TYR A 550 22.29 -26.96 -6.88
CA TYR A 550 22.53 -26.22 -8.11
C TYR A 550 23.03 -24.81 -7.80
N ILE A 551 23.88 -24.32 -8.68
CA ILE A 551 24.27 -22.91 -8.75
C ILE A 551 23.70 -22.32 -10.04
N VAL A 552 23.26 -21.07 -9.97
CA VAL A 552 22.57 -20.41 -11.08
C VAL A 552 22.90 -18.93 -11.12
N ARG A 553 22.93 -18.35 -12.33
CA ARG A 553 22.97 -16.90 -12.54
C ARG A 553 22.16 -16.50 -13.76
N ALA A 554 21.51 -15.35 -13.67
CA ALA A 554 20.85 -14.72 -14.80
C ALA A 554 21.88 -13.99 -15.67
N ILE A 555 21.64 -13.95 -16.98
CA ILE A 555 22.50 -13.31 -17.95
C ILE A 555 21.65 -12.59 -18.99
N PHE A 556 22.05 -11.39 -19.39
CA PHE A 556 21.57 -10.79 -20.62
C PHE A 556 22.73 -10.28 -21.49
N GLU A 557 22.48 -10.28 -22.80
CA GLU A 557 23.37 -9.80 -23.83
C GLU A 557 22.66 -8.72 -24.64
N ASP A 558 23.31 -7.56 -24.75
CA ASP A 558 22.88 -6.49 -25.65
C ASP A 558 23.30 -6.86 -27.08
N THR A 559 22.32 -7.06 -27.96
CA THR A 559 22.60 -7.41 -29.35
C THR A 559 23.30 -6.31 -30.14
N SER A 560 23.26 -5.06 -29.68
CA SER A 560 23.99 -3.95 -30.29
C SER A 560 25.49 -3.98 -29.98
N ILE A 561 25.89 -4.64 -28.88
CA ILE A 561 27.29 -4.79 -28.44
C ILE A 561 27.54 -6.29 -28.19
N PRO A 562 27.83 -7.09 -29.24
CA PRO A 562 27.88 -8.57 -29.18
C PRO A 562 28.89 -9.19 -28.21
N SER A 563 29.67 -8.38 -27.49
CA SER A 563 30.69 -8.82 -26.53
C SER A 563 30.36 -8.45 -25.08
N GLN A 564 29.33 -7.62 -24.85
CA GLN A 564 28.99 -7.18 -23.51
C GLN A 564 27.93 -8.09 -22.90
N ARG A 565 28.39 -8.92 -21.97
CA ARG A 565 27.54 -9.83 -21.20
C ARG A 565 27.38 -9.28 -19.79
N HIS A 566 26.14 -9.09 -19.37
CA HIS A 566 25.80 -8.70 -18.02
C HIS A 566 25.35 -9.93 -17.24
N THR A 567 25.91 -10.13 -16.05
CA THR A 567 25.63 -11.30 -15.22
C THR A 567 25.05 -10.85 -13.89
N GLY A 568 23.91 -11.42 -13.51
CA GLY A 568 23.27 -11.17 -12.23
C GLY A 568 23.97 -11.89 -11.08
N THR A 569 23.39 -11.73 -9.90
CA THR A 569 23.86 -12.39 -8.67
C THR A 569 23.81 -13.91 -8.81
N ILE A 570 24.86 -14.57 -8.34
CA ILE A 570 24.94 -16.03 -8.27
C ILE A 570 24.09 -16.52 -7.10
N LEU A 571 23.11 -17.38 -7.38
CA LEU A 571 22.29 -18.03 -6.38
C LEU A 571 22.62 -19.52 -6.30
N LYS A 572 22.35 -20.12 -5.14
CA LYS A 572 22.39 -21.57 -4.96
C LYS A 572 21.03 -22.05 -4.49
N PHE A 573 20.57 -23.18 -5.00
CA PHE A 573 19.32 -23.80 -4.56
C PHE A 573 19.44 -25.32 -4.49
N ARG A 574 18.43 -25.96 -3.89
CA ARG A 574 18.32 -27.42 -3.79
C ARG A 574 16.99 -27.87 -4.40
N THR A 575 17.01 -28.97 -5.13
CA THR A 575 15.78 -29.68 -5.50
C THR A 575 15.31 -30.55 -4.34
N THR A 576 14.00 -30.71 -4.19
CA THR A 576 13.43 -31.59 -3.16
C THR A 576 13.76 -33.07 -3.47
N PRO A 577 13.60 -33.99 -2.50
CA PRO A 577 13.77 -35.42 -2.73
C PRO A 577 12.86 -35.94 -3.85
N SER A 578 13.28 -37.05 -4.48
CA SER A 578 12.47 -37.71 -5.51
C SER A 578 11.15 -38.24 -4.93
N GLU A 579 10.21 -38.55 -5.81
CA GLU A 579 8.97 -39.25 -5.44
C GLU A 579 9.26 -40.64 -4.83
N GLU A 580 10.36 -41.27 -5.22
CA GLU A 580 10.81 -42.57 -4.69
C GLU A 580 11.40 -42.47 -3.28
N ASN A 581 11.97 -41.31 -2.91
CA ASN A 581 12.55 -41.05 -1.60
C ASN A 581 11.62 -40.18 -0.72
N SER A 582 10.35 -40.54 -0.69
CA SER A 582 9.28 -39.84 0.04
C SER A 582 9.44 -39.81 1.56
N LYS A 583 10.33 -40.65 2.10
CA LYS A 583 10.63 -40.71 3.54
C LYS A 583 11.53 -39.57 4.01
N LYS A 584 12.26 -38.96 3.08
CA LYS A 584 13.14 -37.84 3.40
C LYS A 584 12.31 -36.61 3.75
N ASN A 585 12.74 -35.88 4.78
CA ASN A 585 12.04 -34.70 5.24
C ASN A 585 12.12 -33.56 4.22
N ILE A 586 10.97 -32.94 3.95
CA ILE A 586 10.87 -31.69 3.20
C ILE A 586 10.39 -30.62 4.17
N ALA A 587 11.34 -29.78 4.59
CA ALA A 587 11.08 -28.61 5.42
C ALA A 587 10.79 -27.37 4.57
N PHE A 588 9.89 -26.51 5.03
CA PHE A 588 9.63 -25.19 4.44
C PHE A 588 9.14 -24.20 5.50
N LEU A 589 9.09 -22.93 5.12
CA LEU A 589 8.52 -21.87 5.94
C LEU A 589 7.15 -21.45 5.43
N ASN A 590 6.24 -21.10 6.34
CA ASN A 590 4.97 -20.49 5.98
C ASN A 590 4.69 -19.29 6.91
N GLY A 591 4.36 -18.15 6.31
CA GLY A 591 3.77 -17.01 6.99
C GLY A 591 3.10 -16.11 5.96
N GLY A 592 2.39 -15.09 6.40
CA GLY A 592 1.81 -14.05 5.53
C GLY A 592 2.12 -12.69 6.11
N ASP A 593 1.76 -11.65 5.36
CA ASP A 593 1.82 -10.28 5.86
C ASP A 593 3.27 -9.88 6.18
N LEU A 594 4.13 -10.11 5.19
CA LEU A 594 5.58 -9.99 5.34
C LEU A 594 5.99 -8.54 5.15
N SER A 595 6.13 -7.82 6.26
CA SER A 595 6.75 -6.50 6.27
C SER A 595 8.20 -6.61 6.72
N TRP A 596 9.13 -6.04 5.95
CA TRP A 596 10.55 -6.06 6.28
C TRP A 596 10.90 -5.10 7.43
N ARG A 597 10.65 -5.56 8.65
CA ARG A 597 11.00 -4.91 9.91
C ARG A 597 11.96 -5.77 10.72
N GLU A 598 12.32 -5.27 11.90
CA GLU A 598 13.22 -5.96 12.82
C GLU A 598 12.76 -7.40 13.17
N PRO A 599 11.47 -7.68 13.48
CA PRO A 599 11.01 -9.05 13.73
C PRO A 599 11.30 -9.98 12.55
N THR A 600 11.00 -9.54 11.32
CA THR A 600 11.20 -10.30 10.08
C THR A 600 12.67 -10.56 9.82
N MET A 601 13.52 -9.55 10.01
CA MET A 601 14.97 -9.69 9.85
C MET A 601 15.55 -10.65 10.89
N ALA A 602 15.08 -10.60 12.14
CA ALA A 602 15.50 -11.51 13.19
C ALA A 602 15.07 -12.96 12.89
N LEU A 603 13.82 -13.16 12.47
CA LEU A 603 13.32 -14.47 12.04
C LEU A 603 14.09 -14.99 10.83
N ALA A 604 14.37 -14.17 9.83
CA ALA A 604 15.13 -14.57 8.64
C ALA A 604 16.59 -14.93 8.96
N LYS A 605 17.25 -14.19 9.87
CA LYS A 605 18.58 -14.56 10.38
C LYS A 605 18.56 -15.90 11.10
N PHE A 606 17.52 -16.18 11.88
CA PHE A 606 17.36 -17.48 12.53
C PHE A 606 17.19 -18.60 11.49
N VAL A 607 16.33 -18.38 10.49
CA VAL A 607 16.12 -19.29 9.35
C VAL A 607 17.44 -19.64 8.66
N GLN A 608 18.31 -18.63 8.47
CA GLN A 608 19.63 -18.81 7.88
C GLN A 608 20.50 -19.82 8.62
N SER A 609 20.36 -19.92 9.94
CA SER A 609 21.15 -20.81 10.79
C SER A 609 20.57 -22.23 10.96
N MET A 610 19.31 -22.47 10.57
CA MET A 610 18.62 -23.74 10.90
C MET A 610 19.29 -25.01 10.35
N GLY A 611 20.01 -24.92 9.24
CA GLY A 611 20.74 -26.05 8.65
C GLY A 611 22.19 -26.18 9.13
N ASP A 612 22.69 -25.26 9.96
CA ASP A 612 24.10 -25.25 10.34
C ASP A 612 24.35 -26.19 11.53
N SER A 613 25.21 -27.18 11.30
CA SER A 613 25.61 -28.16 12.31
C SER A 613 26.57 -27.60 13.36
N LYS A 614 27.20 -26.44 13.10
CA LYS A 614 28.24 -25.87 13.98
C LYS A 614 27.70 -25.04 15.14
N GLN A 615 26.48 -24.52 15.03
CA GLN A 615 25.89 -23.73 16.12
C GLN A 615 25.14 -24.66 17.08
N ASP A 616 25.49 -24.60 18.37
CA ASP A 616 24.66 -25.14 19.45
C ASP A 616 23.41 -24.26 19.57
N ALA A 617 22.49 -24.40 18.61
CA ALA A 617 21.22 -23.70 18.65
C ALA A 617 20.50 -24.12 19.95
N PRO A 618 20.23 -23.17 20.89
CA PRO A 618 19.73 -23.49 22.24
C PRO A 618 18.47 -24.35 22.24
N TRP A 619 17.67 -24.22 21.19
CA TRP A 619 16.37 -24.87 20.98
C TRP A 619 16.44 -26.40 20.79
N HIS A 620 17.59 -26.97 20.41
CA HIS A 620 17.71 -28.42 20.22
C HIS A 620 18.09 -29.19 21.50
N SER A 621 18.36 -28.51 22.61
CA SER A 621 18.82 -29.15 23.85
C SER A 621 17.69 -29.79 24.69
N SER A 622 16.42 -29.47 24.43
CA SER A 622 15.29 -30.04 25.18
C SER A 622 14.65 -31.23 24.45
N GLN A 623 15.21 -32.42 24.73
CA GLN A 623 14.58 -33.75 24.76
C GLN A 623 13.53 -34.12 23.67
N ASN A 624 13.88 -35.14 22.86
CA ASN A 624 12.99 -35.95 22.00
C ASN A 624 12.69 -35.44 20.57
N PHE A 625 13.64 -34.78 19.91
CA PHE A 625 13.58 -34.68 18.45
C PHE A 625 14.21 -35.95 17.84
N ASP A 626 13.38 -36.98 17.63
CA ASP A 626 13.76 -38.29 17.04
C ASP A 626 13.87 -38.24 15.50
N LEU A 627 13.96 -37.03 14.96
CA LEU A 627 14.24 -36.75 13.56
C LEU A 627 15.76 -36.78 13.43
N THR A 628 16.22 -37.82 12.71
CA THR A 628 17.53 -37.99 12.06
C THR A 628 18.68 -37.11 12.57
N ASN A 629 19.82 -37.73 12.90
CA ASN A 629 21.08 -37.04 13.26
C ASN A 629 21.60 -36.03 12.20
N ASP A 630 20.89 -35.82 11.08
CA ASP A 630 21.25 -34.93 10.00
C ASP A 630 20.44 -33.61 10.07
N ARG A 631 21.06 -32.56 10.58
CA ARG A 631 20.46 -31.22 10.66
C ARG A 631 20.12 -30.62 9.29
N SER A 632 20.66 -31.14 8.18
CA SER A 632 20.29 -30.67 6.85
C SER A 632 18.82 -30.94 6.50
N ASP A 633 18.18 -31.89 7.20
CA ASP A 633 16.75 -32.18 7.08
C ASP A 633 15.87 -31.07 7.67
N LEU A 634 16.39 -30.24 8.56
CA LEU A 634 15.66 -29.09 9.15
C LEU A 634 15.71 -27.84 8.27
N ALA A 635 16.72 -27.75 7.41
CA ALA A 635 16.93 -26.57 6.57
C ALA A 635 15.79 -26.45 5.54
N PRO A 636 15.05 -25.33 5.52
CA PRO A 636 13.92 -25.17 4.61
C PRO A 636 14.37 -25.24 3.15
N TYR A 637 13.54 -25.83 2.29
CA TYR A 637 13.74 -25.86 0.85
C TYR A 637 13.24 -24.59 0.17
N PHE A 638 12.19 -23.98 0.72
CA PHE A 638 11.51 -22.80 0.20
C PHE A 638 10.71 -22.11 1.33
N ALA A 639 10.14 -20.94 1.02
CA ALA A 639 9.27 -20.21 1.92
C ALA A 639 7.99 -19.77 1.23
N ILE A 640 6.87 -19.83 1.95
CA ILE A 640 5.55 -19.41 1.52
C ILE A 640 5.24 -18.06 2.15
N VAL A 641 4.87 -17.07 1.33
CA VAL A 641 4.29 -15.79 1.75
C VAL A 641 2.81 -15.80 1.39
N GLY A 642 1.93 -15.89 2.38
CA GLY A 642 0.49 -16.08 2.18
C GLY A 642 -0.29 -14.84 1.73
N GLY A 643 0.30 -13.97 0.90
CA GLY A 643 -0.24 -12.67 0.51
C GLY A 643 0.31 -11.51 1.34
N ASP A 644 0.02 -10.30 0.89
CA ASP A 644 0.52 -9.03 1.45
C ASP A 644 2.05 -9.03 1.54
N VAL A 645 2.64 -9.02 0.34
CA VAL A 645 4.06 -9.23 0.11
C VAL A 645 4.82 -7.93 0.31
N SER A 646 4.50 -6.88 -0.45
CA SER A 646 5.31 -5.65 -0.47
C SER A 646 4.61 -4.41 0.09
N TYR A 647 3.29 -4.51 0.35
CA TYR A 647 2.46 -3.39 0.81
C TYR A 647 2.51 -2.17 -0.13
N ASP A 648 2.56 -2.41 -1.44
CA ASP A 648 2.50 -1.36 -2.48
C ASP A 648 1.08 -0.84 -2.73
N ASN A 649 0.06 -1.51 -2.20
CA ASN A 649 -1.35 -1.11 -2.21
C ASN A 649 -1.92 -0.97 -3.63
N GLY A 650 -1.48 -1.82 -4.57
CA GLY A 650 -1.85 -1.72 -5.98
C GLY A 650 -1.36 -0.45 -6.67
N CYS A 651 -0.50 0.35 -6.03
CA CYS A 651 -0.06 1.63 -6.57
C CYS A 651 1.16 1.46 -7.49
N ALA A 652 0.99 1.69 -8.79
CA ALA A 652 2.10 1.65 -9.75
C ALA A 652 3.25 2.63 -9.42
N ALA A 653 2.97 3.73 -8.71
CA ALA A 653 4.04 4.63 -8.25
C ALA A 653 4.91 4.04 -7.13
N CYS A 654 4.45 2.96 -6.48
CA CYS A 654 5.10 2.29 -5.35
C CYS A 654 6.05 1.15 -5.75
N TYR A 655 6.44 1.02 -7.02
CA TYR A 655 7.31 -0.07 -7.49
C TYR A 655 8.62 -0.24 -6.72
N ARG A 656 9.14 0.83 -6.10
CA ARG A 656 10.35 0.77 -5.27
C ARG A 656 10.20 -0.03 -3.98
N ARG A 657 8.97 -0.23 -3.52
CA ARG A 657 8.69 -1.18 -2.43
C ARG A 657 9.06 -2.59 -2.82
N TRP A 658 8.72 -3.00 -4.04
CA TRP A 658 9.14 -4.28 -4.58
C TRP A 658 10.67 -4.37 -4.72
N ASP A 659 11.34 -3.29 -5.13
CA ASP A 659 12.81 -3.24 -5.22
C ASP A 659 13.47 -3.51 -3.86
N ASP A 660 13.05 -2.80 -2.81
CA ASP A 660 13.53 -3.02 -1.43
C ASP A 660 13.17 -4.43 -0.94
N TRP A 661 11.96 -4.90 -1.24
CA TRP A 661 11.49 -6.22 -0.86
C TRP A 661 12.36 -7.34 -1.46
N PHE A 662 12.64 -7.30 -2.77
CA PHE A 662 13.49 -8.30 -3.43
C PHE A 662 14.93 -8.23 -2.97
N GLN A 663 15.46 -7.03 -2.72
CA GLN A 663 16.79 -6.85 -2.16
C GLN A 663 16.92 -7.53 -0.80
N LYS A 664 15.94 -7.29 0.09
CA LYS A 664 15.92 -7.88 1.43
C LYS A 664 15.65 -9.38 1.40
N TRP A 665 14.76 -9.86 0.52
CA TRP A 665 14.54 -11.29 0.33
C TRP A 665 15.83 -12.00 -0.06
N THR A 666 16.53 -11.49 -1.08
CA THR A 666 17.79 -12.07 -1.57
C THR A 666 18.88 -12.06 -0.49
N CYS A 667 18.88 -11.03 0.37
CA CYS A 667 19.86 -10.88 1.45
C CYS A 667 19.59 -11.80 2.65
N TYR A 668 18.34 -11.90 3.09
CA TYR A 668 17.99 -12.52 4.37
C TYR A 668 17.32 -13.89 4.24
N MET A 669 16.56 -14.16 3.18
CA MET A 669 15.85 -15.44 2.99
C MET A 669 16.75 -16.49 2.37
N THR A 670 17.74 -16.90 3.16
CA THR A 670 18.69 -17.95 2.81
C THR A 670 18.72 -19.01 3.91
N THR A 671 19.27 -20.18 3.63
CA THR A 671 19.58 -21.20 4.63
C THR A 671 20.99 -21.74 4.44
N THR A 672 21.75 -21.83 5.52
CA THR A 672 23.12 -22.35 5.49
C THR A 672 23.12 -23.80 5.96
N ILE A 673 23.77 -24.66 5.19
CA ILE A 673 23.87 -26.09 5.48
C ILE A 673 25.33 -26.50 5.50
N SER A 674 25.71 -27.21 6.54
CA SER A 674 27.06 -27.71 6.76
C SER A 674 27.15 -29.20 6.39
N TYR A 675 28.02 -29.52 5.44
CA TYR A 675 28.27 -30.85 4.92
C TYR A 675 29.62 -31.39 5.41
N PRO A 676 29.72 -32.65 5.87
CA PRO A 676 30.99 -33.22 6.28
C PRO A 676 31.89 -33.44 5.06
N THR A 677 33.12 -32.91 5.11
CA THR A 677 34.16 -33.11 4.09
C THR A 677 35.15 -34.18 4.54
N GLY A 678 35.31 -35.23 3.75
CA GLY A 678 36.25 -36.32 4.05
C GLY A 678 35.78 -37.63 3.42
N GLY A 679 36.59 -38.17 2.51
CA GLY A 679 36.22 -39.27 1.63
C GLY A 679 35.89 -40.60 2.31
N ASP A 680 34.99 -41.35 1.65
CA ASP A 680 34.63 -42.75 1.91
C ASP A 680 34.40 -43.13 3.39
N THR A 681 33.23 -42.74 3.91
CA THR A 681 32.66 -43.31 5.14
C THR A 681 32.55 -44.83 5.12
N LYS A 682 32.66 -45.47 3.95
CA LYS A 682 32.58 -46.93 3.78
C LYS A 682 33.86 -47.70 4.17
N LYS A 683 35.00 -47.05 4.46
CA LYS A 683 36.27 -47.76 4.76
C LYS A 683 36.91 -47.47 6.11
N GLN A 684 36.30 -46.66 6.98
CA GLN A 684 36.84 -46.48 8.32
C GLN A 684 36.43 -47.66 9.22
N GLN A 685 37.31 -48.66 9.29
CA GLN A 685 37.27 -49.66 10.36
C GLN A 685 37.25 -48.96 11.73
N PRO A 686 36.53 -49.50 12.73
CA PRO A 686 36.45 -48.92 14.07
C PRO A 686 37.85 -48.88 14.69
N ARG A 687 38.53 -47.73 14.60
CA ARG A 687 39.80 -47.49 15.27
C ARG A 687 39.51 -47.12 16.72
N THR A 688 39.93 -47.99 17.63
CA THR A 688 39.62 -47.97 19.07
C THR A 688 40.43 -46.97 19.91
N ASN A 689 41.05 -45.93 19.33
CA ASN A 689 41.95 -45.07 20.10
C ASN A 689 41.54 -43.58 19.99
N ASN A 690 41.35 -42.95 21.16
CA ASN A 690 40.87 -41.59 21.49
C ASN A 690 41.57 -40.38 20.82
N GLN A 691 42.01 -40.45 19.56
CA GLN A 691 42.47 -39.28 18.80
C GLN A 691 41.30 -38.75 17.96
N GLY A 692 40.59 -37.76 18.50
CA GLY A 692 39.54 -37.04 17.78
C GLY A 692 40.12 -36.36 16.53
N MET A 693 40.01 -37.01 15.37
CA MET A 693 40.20 -36.32 14.09
C MET A 693 39.09 -35.29 13.96
N ALA A 694 39.47 -34.02 13.85
CA ALA A 694 38.55 -32.95 13.50
C ALA A 694 37.88 -33.29 12.17
N THR A 695 36.58 -33.59 12.19
CA THR A 695 35.79 -33.69 10.96
C THR A 695 35.77 -32.31 10.33
N SER A 696 36.30 -32.19 9.11
CA SER A 696 36.20 -30.95 8.35
C SER A 696 34.79 -30.82 7.79
N TRP A 697 34.30 -29.58 7.65
CA TRP A 697 32.94 -29.28 7.18
C TRP A 697 32.98 -28.15 6.14
N THR A 698 32.26 -28.31 5.03
CA THR A 698 31.98 -27.25 4.06
C THR A 698 30.56 -26.76 4.27
N SER A 699 30.39 -25.45 4.35
CA SER A 699 29.08 -24.83 4.52
C SER A 699 28.67 -24.13 3.22
N HIS A 700 27.42 -24.29 2.83
CA HIS A 700 26.83 -23.62 1.67
C HIS A 700 25.56 -22.89 2.08
N THR A 701 25.43 -21.64 1.63
CA THR A 701 24.22 -20.83 1.79
C THR A 701 23.38 -20.92 0.53
N TYR A 702 22.12 -21.34 0.70
CA TYR A 702 21.13 -21.52 -0.35
C TYR A 702 20.07 -20.44 -0.27
N THR A 703 19.68 -19.87 -1.40
CA THR A 703 18.54 -18.94 -1.51
C THR A 703 17.25 -19.73 -1.42
N LEU A 704 16.29 -19.24 -0.63
CA LEU A 704 14.96 -19.85 -0.54
C LEU A 704 14.08 -19.38 -1.70
N PRO A 705 13.54 -20.30 -2.52
CA PRO A 705 12.48 -19.98 -3.48
C PRO A 705 11.23 -19.45 -2.78
N ILE A 706 10.56 -18.53 -3.46
CA ILE A 706 9.31 -17.89 -3.02
C ILE A 706 8.14 -18.69 -3.58
N LEU A 707 7.23 -19.11 -2.70
CA LEU A 707 5.86 -19.44 -3.05
C LEU A 707 4.97 -18.34 -2.47
N THR A 708 3.97 -17.84 -3.19
CA THR A 708 3.11 -16.78 -2.66
C THR A 708 1.66 -16.93 -3.08
N ALA A 709 0.77 -16.47 -2.21
CA ALA A 709 -0.63 -16.16 -2.52
C ALA A 709 -0.76 -14.65 -2.80
N VAL A 710 -1.85 -14.25 -3.44
CA VAL A 710 -2.19 -12.83 -3.62
C VAL A 710 -2.95 -12.33 -2.40
N GLY A 711 -2.56 -11.20 -1.84
CA GLY A 711 -3.26 -10.51 -0.75
C GLY A 711 -3.92 -9.20 -1.19
N ASN A 712 -4.71 -8.60 -0.29
CA ASN A 712 -5.44 -7.37 -0.62
C ASN A 712 -4.50 -6.20 -0.89
N HIS A 713 -3.33 -6.15 -0.25
CA HIS A 713 -2.37 -5.08 -0.47
C HIS A 713 -1.70 -5.13 -1.85
N GLU A 714 -1.70 -6.27 -2.54
CA GLU A 714 -1.21 -6.33 -3.93
C GLU A 714 -2.13 -5.60 -4.93
N ALA A 715 -3.42 -5.46 -4.60
CA ALA A 715 -4.43 -4.78 -5.43
C ALA A 715 -5.02 -3.53 -4.78
N GLY A 716 -4.60 -3.20 -3.56
CA GLY A 716 -5.11 -2.10 -2.75
C GLY A 716 -6.38 -2.41 -1.95
N ASN A 717 -7.10 -3.49 -2.24
CA ASN A 717 -8.18 -4.06 -1.43
C ASN A 717 -8.56 -5.47 -1.96
N PHE A 718 -9.59 -6.09 -1.38
CA PHE A 718 -10.33 -7.22 -1.94
C PHE A 718 -11.32 -6.80 -3.03
N MET A 719 -11.79 -7.79 -3.80
CA MET A 719 -12.80 -7.66 -4.86
C MET A 719 -12.41 -6.62 -5.92
N ARG A 720 -11.13 -6.57 -6.27
CA ARG A 720 -10.55 -5.64 -7.23
C ARG A 720 -10.37 -6.32 -8.58
N SER A 721 -10.46 -5.55 -9.65
CA SER A 721 -10.10 -6.08 -10.96
C SER A 721 -8.60 -6.37 -11.02
N ARG A 722 -8.21 -7.37 -11.82
CA ARG A 722 -6.78 -7.68 -12.05
C ARG A 722 -5.98 -6.46 -12.51
N SER A 723 -6.58 -5.48 -13.17
CA SER A 723 -5.90 -4.22 -13.56
C SER A 723 -5.29 -3.44 -12.40
N ASP A 724 -5.84 -3.60 -11.19
CA ASP A 724 -5.45 -2.84 -10.00
C ASP A 724 -4.23 -3.49 -9.32
N ASN A 725 -3.90 -4.72 -9.69
CA ASN A 725 -2.69 -5.39 -9.25
C ASN A 725 -1.51 -4.93 -10.09
N ALA A 726 -0.77 -3.96 -9.60
CA ALA A 726 0.30 -3.36 -10.38
C ALA A 726 1.46 -4.36 -10.66
N TYR A 727 1.79 -5.25 -9.73
CA TYR A 727 3.09 -5.92 -9.77
C TYR A 727 3.08 -7.42 -9.52
N TYR A 728 2.27 -7.90 -8.58
CA TYR A 728 2.33 -9.29 -8.12
C TYR A 728 2.15 -10.30 -9.27
N ILE A 729 1.13 -10.09 -10.11
CA ILE A 729 0.88 -10.98 -11.26
C ILE A 729 2.09 -11.03 -12.20
N ARG A 730 2.76 -9.89 -12.41
CA ARG A 730 3.94 -9.79 -13.29
C ARG A 730 5.16 -10.51 -12.70
N TYR A 731 5.38 -10.39 -11.39
CA TYR A 731 6.58 -10.88 -10.72
C TYR A 731 6.57 -12.36 -10.33
N PHE A 732 5.39 -12.98 -10.21
CA PHE A 732 5.26 -14.34 -9.69
C PHE A 732 4.55 -15.28 -10.68
N PRO A 733 5.27 -15.83 -11.67
CA PRO A 733 4.68 -16.76 -12.64
C PRO A 733 4.10 -18.03 -12.03
N MET A 734 4.75 -18.62 -11.02
CA MET A 734 4.47 -19.91 -10.34
C MET A 734 4.34 -21.16 -11.25
N SER A 735 3.91 -21.00 -12.50
CA SER A 735 3.97 -21.95 -13.61
C SER A 735 4.09 -21.17 -14.92
N ILE A 736 5.01 -21.59 -15.81
CA ILE A 736 5.24 -20.95 -17.12
C ILE A 736 4.68 -21.84 -18.24
N SER A 737 4.88 -23.16 -18.13
CA SER A 737 4.66 -24.11 -19.24
C SER A 737 3.19 -24.41 -19.60
N LYS A 738 2.21 -24.15 -18.73
CA LYS A 738 0.83 -24.66 -18.93
C LYS A 738 -0.06 -23.83 -19.85
N ASN A 739 0.21 -22.54 -20.02
CA ASN A 739 -0.78 -21.63 -20.61
C ASN A 739 -0.47 -21.19 -22.04
N GLY A 740 0.52 -21.80 -22.69
CA GLY A 740 0.88 -21.45 -24.06
C GLY A 740 1.14 -19.95 -24.21
N GLU A 741 1.84 -19.34 -23.24
CA GLU A 741 2.19 -17.91 -23.27
C GLU A 741 2.74 -17.59 -24.66
N MET A 742 2.06 -16.68 -25.37
CA MET A 742 2.40 -16.37 -26.76
C MET A 742 3.74 -15.63 -26.77
N ILE A 743 4.79 -16.37 -27.10
CA ILE A 743 6.09 -15.78 -27.40
C ILE A 743 5.95 -15.11 -28.77
N ARG A 744 6.10 -13.80 -28.80
CA ARG A 744 6.11 -13.02 -30.05
C ARG A 744 7.33 -13.41 -30.89
N ASN A 745 7.29 -13.10 -32.19
CA ASN A 745 8.40 -13.38 -33.12
C ASN A 745 9.72 -12.70 -32.71
N ASP A 746 9.65 -11.63 -31.93
CA ASP A 746 10.79 -10.93 -31.33
C ASP A 746 11.30 -11.62 -30.05
N GLY A 747 10.78 -12.79 -29.67
CA GLY A 747 11.20 -13.50 -28.47
C GLY A 747 10.77 -12.84 -27.15
N MET A 748 10.04 -11.72 -27.20
CA MET A 748 9.40 -11.13 -26.03
C MET A 748 8.06 -11.81 -25.77
N MET A 749 7.69 -11.85 -24.51
CA MET A 749 6.38 -12.31 -24.05
C MET A 749 5.43 -11.11 -23.96
N GLU A 750 4.14 -11.37 -24.13
CA GLU A 750 3.11 -10.37 -23.79
C GLU A 750 3.04 -10.18 -22.26
N ASP A 751 2.56 -9.01 -21.82
CA ASP A 751 2.39 -8.73 -20.41
C ASP A 751 1.36 -9.71 -19.79
N PRO A 752 1.75 -10.53 -18.80
CA PRO A 752 0.92 -11.60 -18.26
C PRO A 752 -0.20 -11.14 -17.33
N GLN A 753 -0.40 -9.82 -17.15
CA GLN A 753 -1.35 -9.22 -16.19
C GLN A 753 -2.75 -9.87 -16.18
N PHE A 754 -3.26 -10.27 -17.33
CA PHE A 754 -4.62 -10.82 -17.47
C PHE A 754 -4.67 -12.31 -17.80
N THR A 755 -3.54 -12.92 -18.12
CA THR A 755 -3.48 -14.32 -18.61
C THR A 755 -2.96 -15.28 -17.57
N ARG A 756 -2.22 -14.80 -16.58
CA ARG A 756 -1.59 -15.64 -15.57
C ARG A 756 -2.58 -16.06 -14.48
N PRO A 757 -2.69 -17.36 -14.15
CA PRO A 757 -3.55 -17.83 -13.08
C PRO A 757 -2.99 -17.39 -11.72
N LEU A 758 -3.89 -17.11 -10.79
CA LEU A 758 -3.55 -16.80 -9.40
C LEU A 758 -3.61 -18.05 -8.52
N GLN A 759 -4.42 -19.02 -8.95
CA GLN A 759 -4.52 -20.36 -8.42
C GLN A 759 -3.43 -21.26 -9.00
N HIS A 760 -2.71 -21.97 -8.13
CA HIS A 760 -1.63 -22.86 -8.54
C HIS A 760 -1.41 -24.01 -7.56
N VAL A 761 -0.69 -25.03 -8.01
CA VAL A 761 -0.43 -26.26 -7.24
C VAL A 761 1.06 -26.62 -7.32
N HIS A 762 1.59 -27.13 -6.20
CA HIS A 762 2.97 -27.51 -6.03
C HIS A 762 3.09 -28.87 -5.35
N PHE A 763 3.96 -29.74 -5.86
CA PHE A 763 4.16 -31.09 -5.35
C PHE A 763 5.50 -31.22 -4.63
N LEU A 764 5.44 -31.65 -3.37
CA LEU A 764 6.58 -31.93 -2.49
C LEU A 764 6.75 -33.45 -2.38
N SER A 765 7.27 -34.08 -3.43
CA SER A 765 7.29 -35.56 -3.57
C SER A 765 5.87 -36.16 -3.68
N ARG A 766 5.73 -37.48 -3.53
CA ARG A 766 4.44 -38.19 -3.66
C ARG A 766 3.51 -38.01 -2.47
N HIS A 767 3.99 -37.46 -1.34
CA HIS A 767 3.25 -37.44 -0.08
C HIS A 767 2.55 -36.11 0.20
N THR A 768 2.94 -35.01 -0.46
CA THR A 768 2.40 -33.68 -0.13
C THR A 768 2.19 -32.83 -1.37
N MET A 769 1.02 -32.19 -1.46
CA MET A 769 0.72 -31.11 -2.39
C MET A 769 0.33 -29.85 -1.63
N ILE A 770 0.64 -28.70 -2.21
CA ILE A 770 0.21 -27.38 -1.76
C ILE A 770 -0.64 -26.77 -2.87
N VAL A 771 -1.84 -26.34 -2.55
CA VAL A 771 -2.74 -25.59 -3.41
C VAL A 771 -2.81 -24.16 -2.90
N VAL A 772 -2.63 -23.18 -3.77
CA VAL A 772 -2.77 -21.77 -3.42
C VAL A 772 -3.95 -21.21 -4.17
N LEU A 773 -4.79 -20.42 -3.49
CA LEU A 773 -6.01 -19.83 -4.04
C LEU A 773 -6.00 -18.32 -3.84
N ASP A 774 -6.83 -17.63 -4.64
CA ASP A 774 -7.11 -16.22 -4.49
C ASP A 774 -8.25 -16.03 -3.47
N SER A 775 -8.01 -15.32 -2.38
CA SER A 775 -9.01 -15.04 -1.34
C SER A 775 -9.99 -13.92 -1.71
N TRP A 776 -10.48 -13.92 -2.94
CA TRP A 776 -11.34 -12.88 -3.48
C TRP A 776 -10.68 -11.52 -3.59
N VAL A 777 -9.36 -11.47 -3.80
CA VAL A 777 -8.67 -10.25 -4.25
C VAL A 777 -9.11 -9.95 -5.68
N HIS A 778 -9.08 -10.94 -6.57
CA HIS A 778 -9.52 -10.81 -7.96
C HIS A 778 -10.61 -11.80 -8.36
N GLU A 779 -10.46 -13.07 -8.01
CA GLU A 779 -11.39 -14.15 -8.34
C GLU A 779 -12.20 -14.55 -7.12
N SER A 780 -13.52 -14.57 -7.26
CA SER A 780 -14.40 -15.02 -6.17
C SER A 780 -14.16 -16.48 -5.80
N PRO A 781 -14.50 -16.89 -4.56
CA PRO A 781 -14.41 -18.29 -4.16
C PRO A 781 -15.21 -19.21 -5.08
N GLN A 782 -16.39 -18.77 -5.50
CA GLN A 782 -17.25 -19.51 -6.41
C GLN A 782 -16.64 -19.71 -7.80
N GLU A 783 -15.96 -18.71 -8.37
CA GLU A 783 -15.28 -18.83 -9.67
C GLU A 783 -14.14 -19.87 -9.65
N GLN A 784 -13.52 -20.08 -8.49
CA GLN A 784 -12.42 -21.04 -8.32
C GLN A 784 -12.88 -22.48 -8.03
N VAL A 785 -14.18 -22.73 -7.81
CA VAL A 785 -14.72 -24.08 -7.56
C VAL A 785 -14.39 -25.03 -8.70
N HIS A 786 -14.52 -24.59 -9.95
CA HIS A 786 -14.26 -25.47 -11.10
C HIS A 786 -12.79 -25.85 -11.21
N TYR A 787 -11.87 -24.94 -10.83
CA TYR A 787 -10.45 -25.25 -10.74
C TYR A 787 -10.18 -26.31 -9.67
N LEU A 788 -10.76 -26.17 -8.48
CA LEU A 788 -10.60 -27.14 -7.40
C LEU A 788 -11.15 -28.52 -7.76
N LEU A 789 -12.33 -28.57 -8.40
CA LEU A 789 -12.91 -29.82 -8.89
C LEU A 789 -12.00 -30.48 -9.94
N ASP A 790 -11.52 -29.72 -10.94
CA ASP A 790 -10.62 -30.26 -11.95
C ASP A 790 -9.30 -30.78 -11.35
N LEU A 791 -8.71 -29.99 -10.46
CA LEU A 791 -7.49 -30.34 -9.75
C LEU A 791 -7.66 -31.65 -8.97
N PHE A 792 -8.66 -31.73 -8.09
CA PHE A 792 -8.84 -32.88 -7.22
C PHE A 792 -9.43 -34.10 -7.93
N GLU A 793 -10.27 -33.93 -8.96
CA GLU A 793 -10.91 -35.05 -9.66
C GLU A 793 -10.10 -35.59 -10.83
N HIS A 794 -9.31 -34.76 -11.53
CA HIS A 794 -8.59 -35.20 -12.73
C HIS A 794 -7.08 -35.23 -12.53
N GLN A 795 -6.49 -34.15 -12.01
CA GLN A 795 -5.04 -34.06 -11.91
C GLN A 795 -4.51 -34.96 -10.79
N VAL A 796 -5.09 -34.86 -9.60
CA VAL A 796 -4.67 -35.64 -8.43
C VAL A 796 -5.09 -37.11 -8.53
N ARG A 797 -6.15 -37.46 -9.27
CA ARG A 797 -6.51 -38.88 -9.47
C ARG A 797 -5.48 -39.67 -10.26
N ASN A 798 -4.73 -39.02 -11.14
CA ASN A 798 -3.61 -39.67 -11.83
C ASN A 798 -2.39 -39.82 -10.90
N GLU A 799 -2.32 -38.96 -9.88
CA GLU A 799 -1.29 -38.96 -8.84
C GLU A 799 -1.82 -39.56 -7.53
N GLN A 800 -2.37 -40.80 -7.61
CA GLN A 800 -3.15 -41.53 -6.57
C GLN A 800 -2.58 -41.60 -5.13
N TYR A 801 -1.46 -40.95 -4.83
CA TYR A 801 -0.68 -41.14 -3.60
C TYR A 801 -0.50 -39.87 -2.76
N VAL A 802 -1.00 -38.70 -3.19
CA VAL A 802 -0.84 -37.48 -2.38
C VAL A 802 -1.79 -37.47 -1.18
N LYS A 803 -1.22 -37.78 -0.01
CA LYS A 803 -1.93 -37.87 1.27
C LYS A 803 -2.08 -36.52 1.96
N ASN A 804 -0.99 -35.76 2.10
CA ASN A 804 -1.07 -34.42 2.68
C ASN A 804 -1.50 -33.42 1.61
N ARG A 805 -2.65 -32.78 1.83
CA ARG A 805 -3.18 -31.73 0.96
C ARG A 805 -3.23 -30.45 1.75
N ILE A 806 -2.34 -29.54 1.43
CA ILE A 806 -2.22 -28.24 2.08
C ILE A 806 -2.89 -27.20 1.19
N VAL A 807 -3.71 -26.35 1.76
CA VAL A 807 -4.24 -25.16 1.05
C VAL A 807 -3.61 -23.92 1.67
N VAL A 808 -3.27 -22.92 0.85
CA VAL A 808 -2.80 -21.60 1.29
C VAL A 808 -3.74 -20.54 0.72
N ILE A 809 -4.28 -19.71 1.60
CA ILE A 809 -5.18 -18.60 1.27
C ILE A 809 -4.74 -17.36 2.03
N HIS A 810 -4.99 -16.19 1.48
CA HIS A 810 -4.67 -14.94 2.17
C HIS A 810 -5.72 -14.60 3.23
N HIS A 811 -6.94 -14.26 2.85
CA HIS A 811 -8.01 -14.00 3.82
C HIS A 811 -8.42 -15.29 4.54
N PRO A 812 -8.63 -15.29 5.87
CA PRO A 812 -9.00 -16.48 6.62
C PRO A 812 -10.48 -16.84 6.41
N MET A 813 -10.77 -18.13 6.28
CA MET A 813 -12.11 -18.70 6.43
C MET A 813 -12.54 -18.65 7.89
N TYR A 814 -11.66 -19.09 8.80
CA TYR A 814 -11.90 -19.10 10.25
C TYR A 814 -11.04 -18.06 10.97
N SER A 815 -11.28 -16.78 10.69
CA SER A 815 -10.56 -15.62 11.27
C SER A 815 -10.52 -15.66 12.81
N SER A 816 -9.40 -15.27 13.42
CA SER A 816 -9.34 -15.00 14.87
C SER A 816 -10.03 -13.71 15.31
N GLU A 817 -10.44 -12.85 14.38
CA GLU A 817 -11.19 -11.64 14.72
C GLU A 817 -12.62 -11.97 15.18
N THR A 818 -13.17 -11.18 16.11
CA THR A 818 -14.56 -11.32 16.55
C THR A 818 -15.57 -11.05 15.43
N ILE A 819 -15.23 -10.17 14.48
CA ILE A 819 -16.12 -9.79 13.38
C ILE A 819 -15.80 -10.66 12.17
N LYS A 820 -16.77 -11.48 11.74
CA LYS A 820 -16.60 -12.32 10.55
C LYS A 820 -17.00 -11.55 9.29
N THR A 821 -16.12 -11.51 8.29
CA THR A 821 -16.35 -10.78 7.04
C THR A 821 -17.24 -11.57 6.07
N ILE A 822 -17.76 -10.89 5.04
CA ILE A 822 -18.51 -11.55 3.96
C ILE A 822 -17.61 -12.51 3.15
N ILE A 823 -16.32 -12.18 3.03
CA ILE A 823 -15.32 -12.98 2.31
C ILE A 823 -15.14 -14.34 2.99
N SER A 824 -14.97 -14.36 4.33
CA SER A 824 -14.90 -15.61 5.11
C SER A 824 -16.12 -16.50 4.89
N LYS A 825 -17.32 -15.91 4.92
CA LYS A 825 -18.58 -16.65 4.74
C LYS A 825 -18.69 -17.27 3.34
N GLU A 826 -18.32 -16.51 2.31
CA GLU A 826 -18.33 -17.01 0.93
C GLU A 826 -17.31 -18.13 0.74
N MET A 827 -16.08 -17.98 1.24
CA MET A 827 -15.08 -19.04 1.16
C MET A 827 -15.53 -20.32 1.89
N ILE A 828 -16.12 -20.20 3.09
CA ILE A 828 -16.71 -21.35 3.81
C ILE A 828 -17.79 -22.01 2.94
N HIS A 829 -18.71 -21.21 2.40
CA HIS A 829 -19.81 -21.71 1.58
C HIS A 829 -19.32 -22.45 0.32
N SER A 830 -18.38 -21.85 -0.43
CA SER A 830 -17.92 -22.40 -1.71
C SER A 830 -16.89 -23.52 -1.57
N TRP A 831 -16.01 -23.47 -0.55
CA TRP A 831 -14.83 -24.34 -0.50
C TRP A 831 -14.84 -25.38 0.62
N GLU A 832 -15.47 -25.13 1.77
CA GLU A 832 -15.33 -26.04 2.93
C GLU A 832 -15.80 -27.46 2.60
N CYS A 833 -16.95 -27.59 1.93
CA CYS A 833 -17.46 -28.89 1.50
C CYS A 833 -16.50 -29.62 0.57
N LEU A 834 -15.85 -28.90 -0.37
CA LEU A 834 -14.84 -29.48 -1.26
C LEU A 834 -13.61 -29.91 -0.47
N PHE A 835 -13.15 -29.08 0.47
CA PHE A 835 -11.98 -29.39 1.29
C PHE A 835 -12.23 -30.64 2.15
N LEU A 836 -13.42 -30.79 2.71
CA LEU A 836 -13.85 -31.99 3.44
C LEU A 836 -13.93 -33.21 2.49
N LYS A 837 -14.63 -33.07 1.35
CA LYS A 837 -14.79 -34.13 0.35
C LYS A 837 -13.44 -34.68 -0.14
N TYR A 838 -12.48 -33.80 -0.35
CA TYR A 838 -11.14 -34.14 -0.85
C TYR A 838 -10.09 -34.26 0.26
N ASN A 839 -10.51 -34.41 1.53
CA ASN A 839 -9.67 -34.71 2.68
C ASN A 839 -8.47 -33.75 2.85
N VAL A 840 -8.68 -32.43 2.66
CA VAL A 840 -7.65 -31.42 2.91
C VAL A 840 -7.09 -31.57 4.32
N THR A 841 -5.77 -31.62 4.44
CA THR A 841 -5.05 -31.88 5.69
C THR A 841 -5.04 -30.64 6.57
N ALA A 842 -4.68 -29.50 5.97
CA ALA A 842 -4.56 -28.22 6.66
C ALA A 842 -4.75 -27.06 5.70
N VAL A 843 -5.22 -25.93 6.22
CA VAL A 843 -5.33 -24.66 5.50
C VAL A 843 -4.47 -23.62 6.23
N PHE A 844 -3.52 -23.03 5.52
CA PHE A 844 -2.77 -21.86 5.99
C PHE A 844 -3.49 -20.59 5.56
N GLU A 845 -3.81 -19.75 6.53
CA GLU A 845 -4.58 -18.51 6.40
C GLU A 845 -3.73 -17.32 6.88
N ASN A 846 -4.00 -16.12 6.39
CA ASN A 846 -3.16 -14.94 6.62
C ASN A 846 -4.05 -13.69 6.86
N HIS A 847 -3.62 -12.48 6.46
CA HIS A 847 -4.37 -11.21 6.51
C HIS A 847 -4.60 -10.59 7.91
N VAL A 848 -5.03 -11.37 8.88
CA VAL A 848 -5.31 -10.87 10.24
C VAL A 848 -4.01 -10.88 11.06
N HIS A 849 -3.38 -9.74 11.33
CA HIS A 849 -2.02 -9.66 11.90
C HIS A 849 -1.76 -10.27 13.30
N ALA A 850 -1.99 -11.55 13.46
CA ALA A 850 -2.03 -12.34 14.68
C ALA A 850 -1.52 -13.76 14.40
N TYR A 851 -1.30 -14.50 15.48
CA TYR A 851 -1.00 -15.91 15.48
C TYR A 851 -2.26 -16.71 15.83
N LYS A 852 -2.54 -17.77 15.07
CA LYS A 852 -3.67 -18.68 15.29
C LYS A 852 -3.33 -20.12 14.93
N GLN A 853 -3.88 -21.05 15.71
CA GLN A 853 -4.10 -22.45 15.36
C GLN A 853 -5.48 -22.89 15.83
N THR A 854 -6.25 -23.56 14.98
CA THR A 854 -7.52 -24.18 15.38
C THR A 854 -7.33 -25.61 15.88
N TYR A 855 -8.34 -26.15 16.57
CA TYR A 855 -8.57 -27.59 16.58
C TYR A 855 -9.04 -28.06 15.18
N PRO A 856 -9.13 -29.38 14.89
CA PRO A 856 -9.76 -29.83 13.66
C PRO A 856 -11.24 -29.42 13.62
N ILE A 857 -11.62 -28.67 12.59
CA ILE A 857 -12.97 -28.12 12.40
C ILE A 857 -13.68 -28.84 11.26
N LYS A 858 -14.98 -29.10 11.42
CA LYS A 858 -15.89 -29.53 10.37
C LYS A 858 -17.20 -28.74 10.51
N GLU A 859 -17.62 -28.04 9.47
CA GLU A 859 -18.89 -27.29 9.44
C GLU A 859 -18.99 -26.31 10.63
N GLY A 860 -17.88 -25.61 10.90
CA GLY A 860 -17.74 -24.66 12.01
C GLY A 860 -17.65 -25.27 13.41
N GLN A 861 -17.62 -26.60 13.55
CA GLN A 861 -17.56 -27.28 14.84
C GLN A 861 -16.25 -28.03 15.05
N VAL A 862 -15.75 -28.02 16.28
CA VAL A 862 -14.57 -28.80 16.68
C VAL A 862 -14.91 -30.29 16.69
N THR A 863 -14.17 -31.09 15.92
CA THR A 863 -14.37 -32.55 15.88
C THR A 863 -13.66 -33.25 17.05
N THR A 864 -12.50 -32.75 17.47
CA THR A 864 -11.77 -33.27 18.65
C THR A 864 -10.87 -32.22 19.28
N THR A 865 -10.80 -32.21 20.61
CA THR A 865 -9.80 -31.48 21.40
C THR A 865 -8.75 -32.41 22.04
N LYS A 866 -8.95 -33.72 21.92
CA LYS A 866 -8.04 -34.73 22.47
C LYS A 866 -6.87 -34.90 21.52
N SER A 867 -5.65 -34.84 22.08
CA SER A 867 -4.47 -35.22 21.32
C SER A 867 -4.26 -36.73 21.37
N ASP A 868 -3.87 -37.31 20.24
CA ASP A 868 -3.52 -38.73 20.12
C ASP A 868 -2.16 -39.07 20.76
N SER A 869 -1.40 -38.06 21.18
CA SER A 869 -0.08 -38.23 21.80
C SER A 869 -0.02 -37.63 23.20
N ASN A 870 0.66 -38.32 24.11
CA ASN A 870 0.99 -37.80 25.44
C ASN A 870 2.20 -36.84 25.44
N LEU A 871 2.63 -36.36 24.27
CA LEU A 871 3.76 -35.44 24.16
C LEU A 871 3.35 -34.07 24.72
N LYS A 872 3.91 -33.71 25.87
CA LYS A 872 3.68 -32.41 26.51
C LYS A 872 4.05 -31.28 25.55
N GLY A 873 3.14 -30.32 25.36
CA GLY A 873 3.36 -29.16 24.48
C GLY A 873 3.21 -29.45 22.98
N SER A 874 2.68 -30.62 22.60
CA SER A 874 2.39 -30.97 21.21
C SER A 874 0.94 -31.45 21.08
N PHE A 875 0.28 -31.07 20.00
CA PHE A 875 -1.00 -31.67 19.61
C PHE A 875 -0.79 -32.54 18.38
N THR A 876 -1.07 -33.83 18.54
CA THR A 876 -1.11 -34.81 17.46
C THR A 876 -2.55 -35.12 17.11
N TYR A 877 -2.86 -35.09 15.81
CA TYR A 877 -4.14 -35.40 15.20
C TYR A 877 -3.95 -36.46 14.10
N GLN A 878 -4.61 -37.61 14.23
CA GLN A 878 -4.56 -38.67 13.23
C GLN A 878 -5.83 -38.71 12.39
N LYS A 879 -5.68 -38.59 11.06
CA LYS A 879 -6.74 -38.72 10.06
C LYS A 879 -6.73 -40.13 9.48
N GLN A 880 -7.74 -40.92 9.83
CA GLN A 880 -7.92 -42.28 9.31
C GLN A 880 -8.53 -42.26 7.88
N PRO A 881 -8.06 -43.08 6.93
CA PRO A 881 -8.57 -43.06 5.55
C PRO A 881 -10.06 -43.42 5.43
N HIS A 882 -10.54 -44.33 6.27
CA HIS A 882 -11.89 -44.88 6.17
C HIS A 882 -12.98 -44.01 6.81
N GLU A 883 -12.59 -42.97 7.55
CA GLU A 883 -13.49 -42.11 8.33
C GLU A 883 -13.40 -40.66 7.86
N HIS A 884 -13.21 -40.42 6.56
CA HIS A 884 -13.11 -39.07 5.99
C HIS A 884 -14.32 -38.18 6.34
N GLU A 885 -15.50 -38.76 6.49
CA GLU A 885 -16.70 -38.04 6.96
C GLU A 885 -16.63 -37.57 8.41
N GLN A 886 -15.73 -38.12 9.24
CA GLN A 886 -15.60 -37.78 10.66
C GLN A 886 -14.44 -36.82 10.95
N HIS A 887 -13.55 -36.62 9.98
CA HIS A 887 -12.37 -35.78 10.17
C HIS A 887 -12.66 -34.30 9.91
N GLY A 888 -12.00 -33.46 10.72
CA GLY A 888 -11.97 -32.02 10.52
C GLY A 888 -10.70 -31.59 9.79
N ILE A 889 -10.65 -30.31 9.45
CA ILE A 889 -9.52 -29.61 8.85
C ILE A 889 -8.91 -28.70 9.92
N VAL A 890 -7.58 -28.63 9.97
CA VAL A 890 -6.89 -27.69 10.87
C VAL A 890 -6.56 -26.41 10.10
N TYR A 891 -6.94 -25.27 10.64
CA TYR A 891 -6.67 -23.95 10.09
C TYR A 891 -5.58 -23.26 10.91
N ILE A 892 -4.55 -22.75 10.24
CA ILE A 892 -3.31 -22.26 10.86
C ILE A 892 -2.98 -20.89 10.26
N GLY A 893 -2.60 -19.92 11.08
CA GLY A 893 -2.03 -18.67 10.59
C GLY A 893 -2.67 -17.43 11.17
N ASP A 894 -3.39 -16.67 10.34
CA ASP A 894 -3.78 -15.25 10.45
C ASP A 894 -2.68 -14.27 9.99
N GLY A 895 -1.40 -14.65 9.94
CA GLY A 895 -0.40 -13.92 9.13
C GLY A 895 0.16 -12.68 9.82
N SER A 896 1.28 -12.87 10.53
CA SER A 896 1.97 -11.78 11.24
C SER A 896 3.49 -11.89 11.03
N TRP A 897 3.93 -11.94 9.78
CA TRP A 897 5.36 -12.01 9.48
C TRP A 897 6.02 -10.62 9.52
N GLY A 898 5.93 -10.00 10.70
CA GLY A 898 6.56 -8.74 11.07
C GLY A 898 5.84 -7.47 10.65
N VAL A 899 4.68 -7.58 10.00
CA VAL A 899 3.69 -6.49 9.96
C VAL A 899 3.29 -6.12 11.39
N THR A 900 2.99 -4.84 11.62
CA THR A 900 2.48 -4.41 12.93
C THR A 900 1.12 -5.03 13.20
N ASN A 901 0.85 -5.42 14.43
CA ASN A 901 -0.48 -5.84 14.84
C ASN A 901 -1.42 -4.62 14.92
N TRP A 902 -2.57 -4.67 14.24
CA TRP A 902 -3.55 -3.58 14.19
C TRP A 902 -4.70 -3.78 15.17
N ASP A 903 -4.42 -3.96 16.47
CA ASP A 903 -5.42 -4.15 17.55
C ASP A 903 -6.76 -4.77 17.09
N PRO A 904 -6.77 -5.92 16.39
CA PRO A 904 -8.01 -6.59 16.08
C PRO A 904 -8.56 -7.09 17.41
N SER A 905 -9.85 -6.95 17.64
CA SER A 905 -10.49 -7.64 18.76
C SER A 905 -10.42 -9.14 18.51
N LEU A 906 -9.35 -9.78 19.00
CA LEU A 906 -9.16 -11.22 18.90
C LEU A 906 -10.19 -11.94 19.77
N ASP A 907 -10.81 -12.96 19.19
CA ASP A 907 -11.83 -13.79 19.81
C ASP A 907 -11.18 -14.93 20.61
N PHE A 908 -10.48 -14.56 21.70
CA PHE A 908 -9.76 -15.50 22.58
C PHE A 908 -10.64 -16.59 23.19
N ASP A 909 -11.95 -16.31 23.32
CA ASP A 909 -12.91 -17.22 23.96
C ASP A 909 -13.55 -18.21 22.97
N ASN A 910 -13.22 -18.13 21.67
CA ASN A 910 -13.80 -19.03 20.68
C ASN A 910 -13.27 -20.46 20.87
N PRO A 911 -14.16 -21.45 21.09
CA PRO A 911 -13.74 -22.82 21.37
C PRO A 911 -13.06 -23.52 20.17
N ILE A 912 -13.15 -22.95 18.96
CA ILE A 912 -12.47 -23.51 17.79
C ILE A 912 -10.95 -23.30 17.85
N PHE A 913 -10.49 -22.27 18.57
CA PHE A 913 -9.07 -21.97 18.67
C PHE A 913 -8.39 -22.87 19.69
N ARG A 914 -7.33 -23.53 19.23
CA ARG A 914 -6.38 -24.20 20.10
C ARG A 914 -5.41 -23.19 20.70
N GLN A 915 -4.94 -22.26 19.87
CA GLN A 915 -4.07 -21.16 20.27
C GLN A 915 -4.39 -19.93 19.43
N VAL A 916 -4.33 -18.76 20.07
CA VAL A 916 -4.47 -17.46 19.41
C VAL A 916 -3.68 -16.43 20.20
N GLY A 917 -3.06 -15.46 19.54
CA GLY A 917 -2.33 -14.40 20.23
C GLY A 917 -1.60 -13.43 19.31
N TYR A 918 -1.02 -12.38 19.90
CA TYR A 918 -0.26 -11.38 19.18
C TYR A 918 1.21 -11.76 19.15
N VAL A 919 1.61 -12.50 18.12
CA VAL A 919 3.00 -12.95 17.96
C VAL A 919 3.42 -12.71 16.51
N SER A 920 4.47 -11.91 16.31
CA SER A 920 5.15 -11.89 15.01
C SER A 920 5.85 -13.23 14.82
N HIS A 921 5.43 -14.00 13.82
CA HIS A 921 5.80 -15.41 13.71
C HIS A 921 5.99 -15.88 12.26
N VAL A 922 6.66 -17.01 12.13
CA VAL A 922 6.67 -17.86 10.93
C VAL A 922 6.54 -19.31 11.36
N PHE A 923 5.84 -20.13 10.59
CA PHE A 923 5.78 -21.57 10.81
C PHE A 923 6.94 -22.27 10.12
N HIS A 924 7.68 -23.07 10.87
CA HIS A 924 8.57 -24.09 10.31
C HIS A 924 7.78 -25.38 10.14
N VAL A 925 7.61 -25.81 8.89
CA VAL A 925 6.77 -26.95 8.52
C VAL A 925 7.66 -28.05 7.95
N ASN A 926 7.42 -29.29 8.39
CA ASN A 926 8.14 -30.50 8.02
C ASN A 926 7.14 -31.51 7.48
N THR A 927 7.45 -32.09 6.33
CA THR A 927 6.59 -33.10 5.70
C THR A 927 7.41 -34.29 5.23
N ARG A 928 6.87 -35.50 5.42
CA ARG A 928 7.48 -36.75 4.96
C ARG A 928 6.49 -37.90 5.01
N GLU A 929 6.80 -38.98 4.32
CA GLU A 929 6.16 -40.28 4.53
C GLU A 929 6.85 -41.04 5.67
N LEU A 930 6.07 -41.61 6.57
CA LEU A 930 6.55 -42.46 7.66
C LEU A 930 6.75 -43.90 7.18
N GLU A 931 7.44 -44.70 7.99
CA GLU A 931 7.60 -46.14 7.75
C GLU A 931 6.26 -46.91 7.73
N SER A 932 5.22 -46.38 8.40
CA SER A 932 3.85 -46.90 8.34
C SER A 932 3.17 -46.65 6.98
N GLY A 933 3.78 -45.83 6.12
CA GLY A 933 3.19 -45.32 4.89
C GLY A 933 2.32 -44.08 5.11
N GLU A 934 2.00 -43.69 6.34
CA GLU A 934 1.26 -42.46 6.63
C GLU A 934 2.10 -41.23 6.24
N ALA A 935 1.46 -40.18 5.74
CA ALA A 935 2.12 -38.90 5.55
C ALA A 935 2.04 -38.08 6.83
N LEU A 936 3.19 -37.59 7.29
CA LEU A 936 3.32 -36.68 8.42
C LEU A 936 3.38 -35.24 7.91
N LEU A 937 2.56 -34.38 8.50
CA LEU A 937 2.73 -32.93 8.48
C LEU A 937 3.01 -32.48 9.92
N GLU A 938 4.18 -31.92 10.17
CA GLU A 938 4.59 -31.43 11.48
C GLU A 938 5.00 -29.97 11.37
N LEU A 939 4.47 -29.12 12.25
CA LEU A 939 4.84 -27.70 12.27
C LEU A 939 5.07 -27.18 13.67
N SER A 940 5.81 -26.08 13.75
CA SER A 940 6.00 -25.29 14.97
C SER A 940 6.13 -23.82 14.60
N ALA A 941 5.58 -22.93 15.43
CA ALA A 941 5.70 -21.49 15.21
C ALA A 941 6.98 -20.96 15.87
N LEU A 942 7.75 -20.21 15.10
CA LEU A 942 8.89 -19.42 15.56
C LEU A 942 8.39 -17.98 15.74
N GLY A 943 8.38 -17.50 16.97
CA GLY A 943 7.99 -16.14 17.34
C GLY A 943 9.21 -15.25 17.58
N TYR A 944 8.99 -13.93 17.49
CA TYR A 944 9.96 -12.91 17.87
C TYR A 944 9.46 -12.14 19.10
N ASN A 945 10.30 -12.04 20.13
CA ASN A 945 10.02 -11.24 21.31
C ASN A 945 10.68 -9.86 21.14
N SER A 946 9.88 -8.82 20.94
CA SER A 946 10.37 -7.46 20.75
C SER A 946 11.03 -6.85 21.99
N THR A 947 10.77 -7.38 23.19
CA THR A 947 11.39 -6.86 24.43
C THR A 947 12.80 -7.40 24.62
N SER A 948 13.03 -8.67 24.28
CA SER A 948 14.35 -9.30 24.40
C SER A 948 15.12 -9.37 23.08
N GLU A 949 14.51 -8.97 21.96
CA GLU A 949 15.03 -9.12 20.60
C GLU A 949 15.41 -10.57 20.25
N THR A 950 14.80 -11.55 20.92
CA THR A 950 15.12 -12.98 20.75
C THR A 950 14.05 -13.73 19.96
N ILE A 951 14.50 -14.68 19.15
CA ILE A 951 13.63 -15.68 18.52
C ILE A 951 13.35 -16.81 19.49
N TYR A 952 12.09 -17.23 19.55
CA TYR A 952 11.63 -18.34 20.37
C TYR A 952 10.63 -19.24 19.68
N GLN A 953 10.62 -20.53 20.02
CA GLN A 953 9.51 -21.40 19.64
C GLN A 953 8.30 -21.07 20.52
N VAL A 954 7.17 -20.76 19.92
CA VAL A 954 5.93 -20.45 20.64
C VAL A 954 5.48 -21.69 21.40
N GLU A 955 5.27 -21.56 22.72
CA GLU A 955 4.93 -22.70 23.58
C GLU A 955 3.62 -23.36 23.13
N GLY A 956 3.63 -24.69 23.02
CA GLY A 956 2.48 -25.45 22.57
C GLY A 956 2.18 -25.36 21.07
N SER A 957 2.90 -24.55 20.28
CA SER A 957 2.63 -24.40 18.84
C SER A 957 2.91 -25.65 18.01
N ARG A 958 3.57 -26.66 18.59
CA ARG A 958 3.85 -27.91 17.89
C ARG A 958 2.55 -28.63 17.54
N LEU A 959 2.37 -28.90 16.25
CA LEU A 959 1.21 -29.57 15.68
C LEU A 959 1.71 -30.70 14.77
N ARG A 960 1.15 -31.89 14.93
CA ARG A 960 1.44 -33.07 14.11
C ARG A 960 0.13 -33.60 13.55
N ILE A 961 0.04 -33.71 12.23
CA ILE A 961 -1.09 -34.30 11.52
C ILE A 961 -0.58 -35.53 10.79
N LEU A 962 -1.16 -36.69 11.11
CA LEU A 962 -0.89 -37.96 10.43
C LEU A 962 -2.03 -38.23 9.46
N THR A 963 -1.72 -38.38 8.17
CA THR A 963 -2.73 -38.68 7.14
C THR A 963 -2.45 -40.07 6.56
N GLY A 964 -3.40 -40.98 6.76
CA GLY A 964 -3.31 -42.37 6.29
C GLY A 964 -3.39 -42.56 4.78
#